data_AF-A0A843E9N2-F1
#
_entry.id   AF-A0A843E9N2-F1
#
_cell.length_a   1.000
_cell.length_b   1.000
_cell.length_c   1.000
_cell.angle_alpha   90.00
_cell.angle_beta   90.00
_cell.angle_gamma   90.00
#
_symmetry.space_group_name_H-M   'P 1'
#
loop_
_entity.id
_entity.type
_entity.pdbx_description
1 polymer ?
#
loop_
_entity_poly.entity_id
_entity_poly.type
_entity_poly.pdbx_seq_one_letter_code
_entity_poly.pdbx_strand_id
1 'polypeptide(L)'
;MTASYRAEEDKNLRCIGRRSLGVSYRTLIKAGCAAIALLFVLTCFVFENTDPSSAEPSSGEFGDITWEFDGDQTLTLSGSGPMTKESDYTNYPWYGFRSSVKTLIVGEGITSIADEAFLNGYITTLTLGNTVEEIGIDSFRGCDFASVTLPNSVSKVGAGAFYQTYLAELNIGTGLTEFGENAFTNNTLTTISVAAANTCFASVDGVLYTKDMGKMLLYPASKTGDTYTIPDGVTEIASTISNNNIKTLNINKDLEILCERPFDIWVNPTITIVPANTHFKIVDDYILTFDGKQLIMHIGRLPADTATIPAGVEEIASYAFYDQTNVTGFALPGSLTTIGDYAFYSCDNLDSVAGGSAVTYYGKNAFKNCEKLQSFKFGDSISFIGENAFENSKLINIILNGAEDAVIGKDAFYNSKYVESISISGGFSIGLHAFGSCGISNGEAKVVLTLGEGIRDIGDTAFSSADIAEVTIPDSVTAIGSSAFAYIGTLKSVTIGTGVKSIGQGAFSACSIDSLTFNAVSCADLNQYTFDFDTESTVTVTFGSSVQRIPAYLLYFNAETTCIKSLTIPNSVTEIGNYAFKNCAGVTELTLSANVTNIGSEAFSYCAGIESLALPASLSKLGSRAFYHCTGLTSLTYNAVNCQAGSNTRIFDGAGSEEGMAVTFGETVEIIPEELFAYSNIGPEVTLPHGVTTVGQKAFTGCNKILTVTIPDSVTSFGYYPFLNCTSVKTINYNAVSIESVPNNYDPFRNAGSEDPGITINIGASVVIIPECFVSGNANVKAVNMG
;
A
#
# COMPACT_ATOMS: atom_id res chain seq x y z
N MET A 1 1.08 -17.82 16.74
CA MET A 1 0.60 -16.85 15.74
C MET A 1 -0.91 -16.92 15.81
N THR A 2 -1.70 -15.92 16.15
CA THR A 2 -1.70 -14.45 16.11
C THR A 2 -1.98 -13.88 17.52
N ALA A 3 -1.45 -12.75 17.99
CA ALA A 3 -1.87 -11.38 17.69
C ALA A 3 -0.81 -10.34 18.12
N SER A 4 -0.96 -9.14 17.59
CA SER A 4 -0.02 -8.02 17.45
C SER A 4 0.33 -7.20 18.71
N TYR A 5 1.61 -6.87 18.84
CA TYR A 5 2.23 -5.57 19.23
C TYR A 5 1.54 -4.66 20.27
N ARG A 6 2.23 -4.51 21.42
CA ARG A 6 2.69 -3.20 21.93
C ARG A 6 4.11 -3.34 22.48
N ALA A 7 4.98 -2.48 22.00
CA ALA A 7 6.38 -2.40 22.38
C ALA A 7 6.52 -1.65 23.72
N GLU A 8 7.42 -2.12 24.58
CA GLU A 8 8.38 -1.25 25.26
C GLU A 8 9.62 -2.06 25.66
N GLU A 9 10.74 -1.35 25.67
CA GLU A 9 12.12 -1.81 25.67
C GLU A 9 12.47 -2.72 26.86
N ASP A 10 13.28 -3.77 26.63
CA ASP A 10 14.49 -3.88 27.45
C ASP A 10 15.63 -4.65 26.80
N LYS A 11 16.83 -4.15 27.05
CA LYS A 11 18.10 -4.48 26.42
C LYS A 11 18.71 -5.77 26.99
N ASN A 12 19.55 -6.38 26.14
CA ASN A 12 20.64 -7.29 26.48
C ASN A 12 20.27 -8.70 26.96
N LEU A 13 20.29 -9.65 26.03
CA LEU A 13 21.00 -10.92 26.24
C LEU A 13 21.43 -11.52 24.90
N ARG A 14 22.72 -11.36 24.61
CA ARG A 14 23.44 -12.12 23.58
C ARG A 14 23.44 -13.59 24.00
N CYS A 15 22.90 -14.48 23.17
CA CYS A 15 23.22 -15.91 23.22
C CYS A 15 23.71 -16.42 21.87
N ILE A 16 24.89 -17.03 21.98
CA ILE A 16 25.73 -17.70 21.00
C ILE A 16 24.94 -18.80 20.30
N GLY A 17 25.13 -18.90 18.97
CA GLY A 17 24.42 -19.84 18.12
C GLY A 17 24.64 -21.32 18.45
N ARG A 18 23.66 -22.14 18.08
CA ARG A 18 23.88 -23.54 17.76
C ARG A 18 23.13 -23.94 16.49
N ARG A 19 23.91 -24.61 15.66
CA ARG A 19 23.58 -25.23 14.38
C ARG A 19 22.46 -26.26 14.52
N SER A 20 21.74 -26.38 13.40
CA SER A 20 20.91 -27.48 12.97
C SER A 20 21.46 -28.86 13.33
N LEU A 21 20.64 -29.66 14.02
CA LEU A 21 20.65 -31.12 13.92
C LEU A 21 19.19 -31.55 13.82
N GLY A 22 18.81 -31.97 12.61
CA GLY A 22 17.52 -32.59 12.35
C GLY A 22 17.44 -33.94 13.07
N VAL A 23 16.44 -34.09 13.93
CA VAL A 23 16.03 -35.38 14.50
C VAL A 23 14.50 -35.40 14.54
N SER A 24 13.95 -36.47 13.96
CA SER A 24 12.55 -36.86 13.87
C SER A 24 11.74 -36.70 15.17
N TYR A 25 10.57 -36.07 15.05
CA TYR A 25 9.53 -35.90 16.10
C TYR A 25 9.00 -37.23 16.66
N ARG A 26 9.33 -38.40 16.07
CA ARG A 26 8.86 -39.71 16.53
C ARG A 26 9.75 -40.43 17.54
N THR A 27 10.94 -39.90 17.85
CA THR A 27 11.83 -40.50 18.89
C THR A 27 11.80 -39.75 20.23
N LEU A 28 11.15 -38.57 20.31
CA LEU A 28 11.07 -37.77 21.54
C LEU A 28 9.89 -38.13 22.49
N ILE A 29 8.96 -38.99 22.06
CA ILE A 29 7.73 -39.27 22.83
C ILE A 29 7.90 -40.43 23.85
N LYS A 30 9.00 -41.18 23.85
CA LYS A 30 9.21 -42.30 24.81
C LYS A 30 10.36 -42.14 25.82
N ALA A 31 11.12 -41.04 25.78
CA ALA A 31 12.21 -40.80 26.75
C ALA A 31 12.19 -39.40 27.41
N GLY A 32 11.30 -38.48 27.00
CA GLY A 32 11.18 -37.13 27.58
C GLY A 32 10.17 -36.99 28.73
N CYS A 33 9.27 -37.97 28.93
CA CYS A 33 8.17 -37.85 29.90
C CYS A 33 8.58 -38.04 31.38
N ALA A 34 9.79 -38.53 31.67
CA ALA A 34 10.26 -38.71 33.05
C ALA A 34 11.08 -37.51 33.58
N ALA A 35 11.63 -36.66 32.70
CA ALA A 35 12.49 -35.55 33.10
C ALA A 35 11.74 -34.20 33.23
N ILE A 36 10.60 -34.04 32.56
CA ILE A 36 9.75 -32.84 32.67
C ILE A 36 8.82 -32.91 33.89
N ALA A 37 8.49 -34.11 34.36
CA ALA A 37 7.75 -34.31 35.61
C ALA A 37 8.57 -33.95 36.87
N LEU A 38 9.91 -33.93 36.80
CA LEU A 38 10.76 -33.50 37.93
C LEU A 38 11.13 -32.01 37.90
N LEU A 39 10.99 -31.32 36.76
CA LEU A 39 11.27 -29.88 36.67
C LEU A 39 10.05 -29.00 36.99
N PHE A 40 8.82 -29.54 36.92
CA PHE A 40 7.60 -28.85 37.33
C PHE A 40 7.32 -28.93 38.84
N VAL A 41 8.00 -29.80 39.58
CA VAL A 41 7.83 -29.95 41.04
C VAL A 41 8.69 -28.96 41.84
N LEU A 42 9.55 -28.16 41.20
CA LEU A 42 10.48 -27.24 41.90
C LEU A 42 10.29 -25.73 41.63
N THR A 43 9.28 -25.30 40.87
CA THR A 43 9.01 -23.87 40.60
C THR A 43 7.67 -23.34 41.11
N CYS A 44 6.84 -24.15 41.77
CA CYS A 44 5.61 -23.68 42.41
C CYS A 44 5.75 -23.32 43.89
N PHE A 45 6.98 -23.12 44.40
CA PHE A 45 7.23 -22.78 45.81
C PHE A 45 7.72 -21.34 46.02
N VAL A 46 7.15 -20.35 45.32
CA VAL A 46 7.20 -18.94 45.78
C VAL A 46 5.96 -18.21 45.27
N PHE A 47 4.89 -18.20 46.08
CA PHE A 47 3.97 -17.06 46.26
C PHE A 47 3.02 -17.43 47.41
N GLU A 48 3.56 -17.57 48.62
CA GLU A 48 2.77 -17.30 49.83
C GLU A 48 3.09 -15.87 50.27
N ASN A 49 2.27 -14.93 49.79
CA ASN A 49 2.00 -13.69 50.50
C ASN A 49 0.49 -13.66 50.70
N THR A 50 0.07 -14.20 51.83
CA THR A 50 -1.31 -14.29 52.30
C THR A 50 -1.74 -12.92 52.84
N ASP A 51 -2.56 -12.21 52.07
CA ASP A 51 -3.68 -11.49 52.68
C ASP A 51 -4.79 -12.55 52.91
N PRO A 52 -5.20 -12.85 54.16
CA PRO A 52 -6.13 -13.95 54.46
C PRO A 52 -7.60 -13.67 54.08
N SER A 53 -7.89 -12.66 53.24
CA SER A 53 -9.25 -12.15 53.04
C SER A 53 -9.84 -12.27 51.62
N SER A 54 -9.13 -12.87 50.65
CA SER A 54 -9.71 -13.15 49.33
C SER A 54 -9.40 -14.57 48.86
N ALA A 55 -10.06 -15.56 49.47
CA ALA A 55 -10.23 -16.83 48.77
C ALA A 55 -11.04 -16.52 47.50
N GLU A 56 -10.51 -16.88 46.32
CA GLU A 56 -11.28 -16.91 45.08
C GLU A 56 -12.62 -17.62 45.39
N PRO A 57 -13.77 -16.98 45.10
CA PRO A 57 -15.05 -17.58 45.44
C PRO A 57 -15.14 -18.94 44.76
N SER A 58 -15.43 -20.00 45.51
CA SER A 58 -15.62 -21.34 44.94
C SER A 58 -17.04 -21.55 44.41
N SER A 59 -17.85 -20.49 44.36
CA SER A 59 -19.19 -20.46 43.75
C SER A 59 -19.64 -19.01 43.52
N GLY A 60 -20.59 -18.80 42.62
CA GLY A 60 -21.14 -17.47 42.38
C GLY A 60 -22.26 -17.45 41.34
N GLU A 61 -22.82 -16.25 41.12
CA GLU A 61 -23.76 -15.96 40.05
C GLU A 61 -23.03 -15.35 38.86
N PHE A 62 -23.48 -15.65 37.64
CA PHE A 62 -22.95 -15.11 36.40
C PHE A 62 -24.07 -14.96 35.36
N GLY A 63 -24.74 -13.81 35.38
CA GLY A 63 -26.01 -13.63 34.67
C GLY A 63 -27.09 -14.51 35.29
N ASP A 64 -27.83 -15.25 34.45
CA ASP A 64 -28.92 -16.12 34.88
C ASP A 64 -28.47 -17.53 35.33
N ILE A 65 -27.16 -17.78 35.35
CA ILE A 65 -26.57 -19.04 35.82
C ILE A 65 -25.81 -18.85 37.14
N THR A 66 -25.76 -19.92 37.92
CA THR A 66 -24.90 -20.09 39.09
C THR A 66 -23.83 -21.12 38.79
N TRP A 67 -22.63 -20.92 39.32
CA TRP A 67 -21.52 -21.87 39.21
C TRP A 67 -20.99 -22.25 40.59
N GLU A 68 -20.50 -23.48 40.73
CA GLU A 68 -19.89 -24.01 41.97
C GLU A 68 -18.71 -24.91 41.61
N PHE A 69 -17.56 -24.65 42.21
CA PHE A 69 -16.36 -25.48 42.17
C PHE A 69 -16.16 -26.14 43.54
N ASP A 70 -16.34 -27.46 43.62
CA ASP A 70 -16.45 -28.19 44.89
C ASP A 70 -15.10 -28.48 45.59
N GLY A 71 -13.97 -28.08 44.99
CA GLY A 71 -12.62 -28.39 45.49
C GLY A 71 -12.16 -29.83 45.20
N ASP A 72 -13.07 -30.73 44.83
CA ASP A 72 -12.82 -32.09 44.35
C ASP A 72 -12.73 -32.14 42.80
N GLN A 73 -12.36 -31.00 42.18
CA GLN A 73 -12.11 -30.82 40.75
C GLN A 73 -13.37 -30.86 39.87
N THR A 74 -14.57 -30.68 40.45
CA THR A 74 -15.82 -30.57 39.69
C THR A 74 -16.30 -29.12 39.63
N LEU A 75 -16.59 -28.64 38.42
CA LEU A 75 -17.32 -27.39 38.18
C LEU A 75 -18.75 -27.74 37.77
N THR A 76 -19.72 -27.29 38.56
CA THR A 76 -21.15 -27.45 38.28
C THR A 76 -21.75 -26.11 37.91
N LEU A 77 -22.42 -26.06 36.76
CA LEU A 77 -23.22 -24.91 36.31
C LEU A 77 -24.70 -25.26 36.47
N SER A 78 -25.47 -24.35 37.05
CA SER A 78 -26.91 -24.50 37.31
C SER A 78 -27.63 -23.19 36.97
N GLY A 79 -28.96 -23.21 36.91
CA GLY A 79 -29.76 -22.03 36.55
C GLY A 79 -30.63 -22.29 35.32
N SER A 80 -31.13 -21.23 34.70
CA SER A 80 -31.98 -21.35 33.52
C SER A 80 -31.68 -20.28 32.48
N GLY A 81 -31.62 -20.69 31.21
CA GLY A 81 -31.36 -19.79 30.08
C GLY A 81 -29.94 -19.89 29.51
N PRO A 82 -29.57 -18.99 28.59
CA PRO A 82 -28.28 -19.04 27.91
C PRO A 82 -27.14 -18.60 28.84
N MET A 83 -25.94 -19.14 28.66
CA MET A 83 -24.75 -18.59 29.30
C MET A 83 -24.47 -17.16 28.78
N THR A 84 -24.14 -16.25 29.70
CA THR A 84 -23.68 -14.90 29.35
C THR A 84 -22.38 -15.01 28.54
N LYS A 85 -22.29 -14.27 27.42
CA LYS A 85 -21.10 -14.21 26.56
C LYS A 85 -20.18 -13.09 27.03
N GLU A 86 -18.88 -13.39 27.11
CA GLU A 86 -17.83 -12.42 27.42
C GLU A 86 -17.10 -11.91 26.16
N SER A 87 -16.49 -10.74 26.27
CA SER A 87 -15.60 -10.20 25.22
C SER A 87 -14.18 -10.77 25.28
N ASP A 88 -13.79 -11.35 26.41
CA ASP A 88 -12.49 -11.96 26.65
C ASP A 88 -12.71 -13.24 27.48
N TYR A 89 -12.22 -14.39 27.00
CA TYR A 89 -12.40 -15.68 27.67
C TYR A 89 -11.78 -15.73 29.08
N THR A 90 -10.87 -14.81 29.40
CA THR A 90 -10.29 -14.72 30.75
C THR A 90 -11.25 -14.14 31.79
N ASN A 91 -12.38 -13.56 31.35
CA ASN A 91 -13.39 -12.97 32.23
C ASN A 91 -14.42 -13.98 32.77
N TYR A 92 -14.47 -15.20 32.22
CA TYR A 92 -15.39 -16.20 32.75
C TYR A 92 -15.04 -16.51 34.21
N PRO A 93 -16.03 -16.58 35.13
CA PRO A 93 -15.76 -16.69 36.57
C PRO A 93 -14.91 -17.90 36.96
N TRP A 94 -14.99 -18.98 36.18
CA TRP A 94 -14.22 -20.20 36.41
C TRP A 94 -12.85 -20.22 35.72
N TYR A 95 -12.44 -19.15 35.02
CA TYR A 95 -11.17 -19.10 34.29
C TYR A 95 -9.97 -19.40 35.20
N GLY A 96 -9.98 -18.89 36.43
CA GLY A 96 -8.95 -19.15 37.45
C GLY A 96 -8.78 -20.63 37.80
N PHE A 97 -9.83 -21.43 37.64
CA PHE A 97 -9.86 -22.85 37.98
C PHE A 97 -9.59 -23.78 36.79
N ARG A 98 -9.39 -23.26 35.58
CA ARG A 98 -9.31 -24.06 34.33
C ARG A 98 -8.30 -25.20 34.34
N SER A 99 -7.19 -25.06 35.07
CA SER A 99 -6.16 -26.09 35.22
C SER A 99 -6.50 -27.17 36.26
N SER A 100 -7.54 -26.93 37.06
CA SER A 100 -7.98 -27.79 38.16
C SER A 100 -9.34 -28.45 37.91
N VAL A 101 -10.19 -27.89 37.03
CA VAL A 101 -11.49 -28.49 36.69
C VAL A 101 -11.28 -29.74 35.83
N LYS A 102 -11.55 -30.92 36.40
CA LYS A 102 -11.55 -32.20 35.67
C LYS A 102 -12.93 -32.62 35.20
N THR A 103 -13.96 -32.32 35.99
CA THR A 103 -15.35 -32.66 35.67
C THR A 103 -16.14 -31.38 35.48
N LEU A 104 -16.79 -31.24 34.33
CA LEU A 104 -17.73 -30.16 34.07
C LEU A 104 -19.14 -30.73 33.94
N ILE A 105 -20.06 -30.21 34.76
CA ILE A 105 -21.48 -30.52 34.71
C ILE A 105 -22.23 -29.26 34.29
N VAL A 106 -22.75 -29.25 33.07
CA VAL A 106 -23.69 -28.21 32.60
C VAL A 106 -25.09 -28.70 32.96
N GLY A 107 -25.68 -28.11 34.00
CA GLY A 107 -26.94 -28.55 34.60
C GLY A 107 -28.16 -28.37 33.71
N GLU A 108 -29.24 -29.06 34.09
CA GLU A 108 -30.56 -28.90 33.49
C GLU A 108 -31.06 -27.45 33.67
N GLY A 109 -31.63 -26.88 32.60
CA GLY A 109 -32.12 -25.51 32.53
C GLY A 109 -31.25 -24.57 31.69
N ILE A 110 -29.95 -24.85 31.55
CA ILE A 110 -29.04 -24.07 30.71
C ILE A 110 -29.34 -24.36 29.23
N THR A 111 -29.52 -23.33 28.42
CA THR A 111 -29.96 -23.46 27.01
C THR A 111 -28.85 -23.23 25.99
N SER A 112 -27.75 -22.55 26.33
CA SER A 112 -26.60 -22.43 25.44
C SER A 112 -25.29 -22.28 26.20
N ILE A 113 -24.20 -22.73 25.58
CA ILE A 113 -22.83 -22.56 26.06
C ILE A 113 -22.17 -21.43 25.28
N ALA A 114 -21.60 -20.46 25.99
CA ALA A 114 -20.98 -19.30 25.39
C ALA A 114 -19.67 -19.62 24.66
N ASP A 115 -19.29 -18.74 23.72
CA ASP A 115 -18.04 -18.83 22.98
C ASP A 115 -16.84 -18.82 23.93
N GLU A 116 -15.84 -19.68 23.67
CA GLU A 116 -14.58 -19.78 24.42
C GLU A 116 -14.73 -20.07 25.93
N ALA A 117 -15.94 -20.40 26.40
CA ALA A 117 -16.26 -20.52 27.83
C ALA A 117 -15.34 -21.46 28.62
N PHE A 118 -14.83 -22.51 27.98
CA PHE A 118 -13.92 -23.49 28.58
C PHE A 118 -12.66 -23.71 27.75
N LEU A 119 -12.25 -22.70 26.98
CA LEU A 119 -11.05 -22.74 26.15
C LEU A 119 -9.81 -23.15 26.97
N ASN A 120 -9.09 -24.17 26.50
CA ASN A 120 -7.90 -24.75 27.12
C ASN A 120 -8.10 -25.23 28.57
N GLY A 121 -9.31 -25.68 28.93
CA GLY A 121 -9.59 -26.26 30.24
C GLY A 121 -9.14 -27.72 30.38
N TYR A 122 -8.68 -28.13 31.56
CA TYR A 122 -8.23 -29.50 31.88
C TYR A 122 -9.40 -30.49 32.09
N ILE A 123 -10.50 -30.26 31.39
CA ILE A 123 -11.77 -30.98 31.55
C ILE A 123 -11.61 -32.35 30.89
N THR A 124 -11.71 -33.40 31.70
CA THR A 124 -11.60 -34.81 31.29
C THR A 124 -12.96 -35.52 31.26
N THR A 125 -13.97 -34.97 31.92
CA THR A 125 -15.35 -35.47 31.92
C THR A 125 -16.32 -34.31 31.69
N LEU A 126 -17.16 -34.42 30.67
CA LEU A 126 -18.18 -33.42 30.32
C LEU A 126 -19.59 -34.04 30.41
N THR A 127 -20.48 -33.42 31.18
CA THR A 127 -21.91 -33.74 31.20
C THR A 127 -22.70 -32.54 30.72
N LEU A 128 -23.56 -32.74 29.71
CA LEU A 128 -24.45 -31.72 29.14
C LEU A 128 -25.90 -32.02 29.54
N GLY A 129 -26.58 -31.03 30.12
CA GLY A 129 -28.01 -31.11 30.43
C GLY A 129 -28.88 -31.22 29.17
N ASN A 130 -30.07 -31.81 29.31
CA ASN A 130 -30.98 -32.07 28.19
C ASN A 130 -31.73 -30.83 27.68
N THR A 131 -31.42 -29.64 28.22
CA THR A 131 -31.95 -28.35 27.78
C THR A 131 -30.97 -27.58 26.91
N VAL A 132 -29.72 -28.01 26.77
CA VAL A 132 -28.70 -27.28 25.98
C VAL A 132 -29.04 -27.38 24.50
N GLU A 133 -29.28 -26.25 23.86
CA GLU A 133 -29.67 -26.13 22.44
C GLU A 133 -28.50 -25.72 21.53
N GLU A 134 -27.55 -24.93 22.03
CA GLU A 134 -26.42 -24.40 21.27
C GLU A 134 -25.11 -24.50 22.05
N ILE A 135 -24.03 -24.88 21.36
CA ILE A 135 -22.66 -24.86 21.86
C ILE A 135 -21.86 -23.82 21.08
N GLY A 136 -21.24 -22.86 21.75
CA GLY A 136 -20.53 -21.73 21.14
C GLY A 136 -19.23 -22.08 20.39
N ILE A 137 -18.66 -21.07 19.73
CA ILE A 137 -17.39 -21.13 19.01
C ILE A 137 -16.24 -21.39 20.00
N ASP A 138 -15.34 -22.31 19.68
CA ASP A 138 -14.15 -22.66 20.49
C ASP A 138 -14.45 -22.99 21.97
N SER A 139 -15.71 -23.30 22.32
CA SER A 139 -16.17 -23.37 23.71
C SER A 139 -15.44 -24.43 24.55
N PHE A 140 -15.01 -25.53 23.94
CA PHE A 140 -14.24 -26.61 24.56
C PHE A 140 -12.93 -26.89 23.84
N ARG A 141 -12.43 -25.93 23.06
CA ARG A 141 -11.18 -26.11 22.32
C ARG A 141 -10.03 -26.36 23.30
N GLY A 142 -9.21 -27.36 23.03
CA GLY A 142 -8.06 -27.68 23.90
C GLY A 142 -8.43 -28.44 25.19
N CYS A 143 -9.64 -28.98 25.32
CA CYS A 143 -10.04 -29.80 26.47
C CYS A 143 -9.67 -31.29 26.33
N ASP A 144 -9.64 -31.98 27.48
CA ASP A 144 -9.01 -33.31 27.63
C ASP A 144 -9.98 -34.51 27.69
N PHE A 145 -11.28 -34.31 27.48
CA PHE A 145 -12.26 -35.39 27.59
C PHE A 145 -12.17 -36.37 26.41
N ALA A 146 -12.41 -37.64 26.71
CA ALA A 146 -12.33 -38.73 25.73
C ALA A 146 -13.64 -39.03 25.01
N SER A 147 -14.79 -38.61 25.57
CA SER A 147 -16.09 -38.83 24.94
C SER A 147 -17.04 -37.67 25.17
N VAL A 148 -17.89 -37.41 24.17
CA VAL A 148 -18.97 -36.41 24.24
C VAL A 148 -20.25 -37.04 23.73
N THR A 149 -21.32 -36.87 24.51
CA THR A 149 -22.69 -37.16 24.07
C THR A 149 -23.46 -35.86 23.96
N LEU A 150 -23.83 -35.49 22.74
CA LEU A 150 -24.68 -34.33 22.48
C LEU A 150 -26.14 -34.72 22.78
N PRO A 151 -26.80 -34.07 23.73
CA PRO A 151 -28.19 -34.39 24.04
C PRO A 151 -29.13 -34.05 22.88
N ASN A 152 -30.34 -34.61 22.92
CA ASN A 152 -31.34 -34.45 21.86
C ASN A 152 -31.78 -33.00 21.63
N SER A 153 -31.52 -32.10 22.58
CA SER A 153 -31.81 -30.68 22.50
C SER A 153 -30.79 -29.91 21.67
N VAL A 154 -29.53 -30.36 21.56
CA VAL A 154 -28.47 -29.62 20.86
C VAL A 154 -28.79 -29.59 19.38
N SER A 155 -29.09 -28.42 18.86
CA SER A 155 -29.39 -28.16 17.46
C SER A 155 -28.17 -27.65 16.69
N LYS A 156 -27.25 -26.96 17.38
CA LYS A 156 -26.12 -26.28 16.77
C LYS A 156 -24.84 -26.38 17.59
N VAL A 157 -23.71 -26.56 16.89
CA VAL A 157 -22.36 -26.54 17.47
C VAL A 157 -21.49 -25.54 16.70
N GLY A 158 -20.85 -24.62 17.41
CA GLY A 158 -20.02 -23.56 16.84
C GLY A 158 -18.73 -24.07 16.17
N ALA A 159 -18.12 -23.21 15.36
CA ALA A 159 -16.82 -23.50 14.75
C ALA A 159 -15.77 -23.78 15.84
N GLY A 160 -14.93 -24.79 15.62
CA GLY A 160 -13.85 -25.17 16.53
C GLY A 160 -14.28 -25.58 17.96
N ALA A 161 -15.57 -25.75 18.24
CA ALA A 161 -16.08 -26.01 19.59
C ALA A 161 -15.37 -27.15 20.33
N PHE A 162 -15.00 -28.23 19.64
CA PHE A 162 -14.25 -29.37 20.17
C PHE A 162 -12.91 -29.58 19.44
N TYR A 163 -12.35 -28.53 18.85
CA TYR A 163 -11.06 -28.57 18.16
C TYR A 163 -9.89 -28.79 19.13
N GLN A 164 -8.84 -29.50 18.70
CA GLN A 164 -7.65 -29.76 19.54
C GLN A 164 -7.98 -30.46 20.86
N THR A 165 -8.92 -31.41 20.85
CA THR A 165 -9.32 -32.19 22.04
C THR A 165 -8.80 -33.63 22.01
N TYR A 166 -8.85 -34.34 23.13
CA TYR A 166 -8.62 -35.79 23.18
C TYR A 166 -9.89 -36.64 22.90
N LEU A 167 -10.87 -36.06 22.19
CA LEU A 167 -12.15 -36.69 21.91
C LEU A 167 -11.97 -37.96 21.05
N ALA A 168 -12.26 -39.12 21.64
CA ALA A 168 -12.17 -40.45 21.01
C ALA A 168 -13.52 -41.03 20.56
N GLU A 169 -14.63 -40.61 21.20
CA GLU A 169 -15.99 -41.03 20.88
C GLU A 169 -16.96 -39.84 20.85
N LEU A 170 -17.72 -39.70 19.77
CA LEU A 170 -18.77 -38.68 19.63
C LEU A 170 -20.13 -39.34 19.41
N ASN A 171 -21.09 -39.05 20.27
CA ASN A 171 -22.47 -39.52 20.17
C ASN A 171 -23.40 -38.32 19.89
N ILE A 172 -24.03 -38.30 18.71
CA ILE A 172 -24.89 -37.21 18.24
C ILE A 172 -26.37 -37.57 18.49
N GLY A 173 -27.06 -36.75 19.29
CA GLY A 173 -28.48 -36.87 19.56
C GLY A 173 -29.39 -36.52 18.35
N THR A 174 -30.71 -36.54 18.58
CA THR A 174 -31.69 -36.31 17.50
C THR A 174 -31.78 -34.86 17.01
N GLY A 175 -31.33 -33.89 17.80
CA GLY A 175 -31.54 -32.46 17.56
C GLY A 175 -30.55 -31.80 16.61
N LEU A 176 -29.32 -32.32 16.48
CA LEU A 176 -28.25 -31.61 15.78
C LEU A 176 -28.59 -31.45 14.30
N THR A 177 -28.65 -30.20 13.83
CA THR A 177 -28.96 -29.86 12.43
C THR A 177 -27.75 -29.30 11.68
N GLU A 178 -26.81 -28.67 12.39
CA GLU A 178 -25.61 -28.07 11.80
C GLU A 178 -24.45 -28.01 12.80
N PHE A 179 -23.21 -27.94 12.29
CA PHE A 179 -22.02 -27.66 13.07
C PHE A 179 -21.03 -26.81 12.27
N GLY A 180 -20.25 -25.99 12.96
CA GLY A 180 -19.29 -25.08 12.35
C GLY A 180 -18.02 -25.78 11.86
N GLU A 181 -17.25 -25.08 11.02
CA GLU A 181 -15.98 -25.57 10.50
C GLU A 181 -15.06 -26.04 11.64
N ASN A 182 -14.39 -27.18 11.45
CA ASN A 182 -13.45 -27.75 12.42
C ASN A 182 -14.03 -28.05 13.82
N ALA A 183 -15.37 -28.01 14.00
CA ALA A 183 -16.01 -28.25 15.30
C ALA A 183 -15.55 -29.56 15.96
N PHE A 184 -15.29 -30.60 15.16
CA PHE A 184 -14.88 -31.92 15.63
C PHE A 184 -13.61 -32.43 14.91
N THR A 185 -12.66 -31.55 14.58
CA THR A 185 -11.39 -31.93 13.93
C THR A 185 -10.20 -31.80 14.89
N ASN A 186 -9.03 -32.35 14.49
CA ASN A 186 -7.81 -32.38 15.30
C ASN A 186 -8.03 -33.00 16.69
N ASN A 187 -8.56 -34.22 16.70
CA ASN A 187 -8.82 -35.02 17.90
C ASN A 187 -8.44 -36.49 17.68
N THR A 188 -8.79 -37.35 18.62
CA THR A 188 -8.47 -38.78 18.60
C THR A 188 -9.68 -39.65 18.25
N LEU A 189 -10.67 -39.10 17.50
CA LEU A 189 -11.93 -39.78 17.22
C LEU A 189 -11.68 -41.13 16.55
N THR A 190 -12.24 -42.19 17.15
CA THR A 190 -12.22 -43.55 16.63
C THR A 190 -13.57 -43.97 16.07
N THR A 191 -14.64 -43.38 16.59
CA THR A 191 -16.02 -43.68 16.19
C THR A 191 -16.92 -42.47 16.43
N ILE A 192 -17.93 -42.34 15.56
CA ILE A 192 -19.03 -41.39 15.68
C ILE A 192 -20.32 -42.21 15.64
N SER A 193 -21.28 -41.90 16.50
CA SER A 193 -22.62 -42.47 16.43
C SER A 193 -23.65 -41.37 16.27
N VAL A 194 -24.75 -41.66 15.57
CA VAL A 194 -25.85 -40.73 15.35
C VAL A 194 -27.16 -41.42 15.70
N ALA A 195 -27.99 -40.77 16.52
CA ALA A 195 -29.31 -41.27 16.86
C ALA A 195 -30.14 -41.52 15.59
N ALA A 196 -30.81 -42.68 15.51
CA ALA A 196 -31.54 -43.08 14.29
C ALA A 196 -32.59 -42.06 13.83
N ALA A 197 -33.19 -41.33 14.78
CA ALA A 197 -34.19 -40.29 14.55
C ALA A 197 -33.60 -38.90 14.21
N ASN A 198 -32.27 -38.73 14.18
CA ASN A 198 -31.66 -37.51 13.65
C ASN A 198 -32.01 -37.36 12.16
N THR A 199 -32.40 -36.16 11.75
CA THR A 199 -32.93 -35.87 10.41
C THR A 199 -31.89 -35.29 9.44
N CYS A 200 -30.75 -34.80 9.95
CA CYS A 200 -29.71 -34.14 9.15
C CYS A 200 -28.48 -35.02 8.92
N PHE A 201 -28.20 -35.94 9.85
CA PHE A 201 -26.98 -36.74 9.84
C PHE A 201 -27.26 -38.23 9.94
N ALA A 202 -26.30 -39.01 9.45
CA ALA A 202 -26.24 -40.45 9.62
C ALA A 202 -24.81 -40.85 9.98
N SER A 203 -24.66 -41.98 10.66
CA SER A 203 -23.35 -42.62 10.78
C SER A 203 -23.39 -44.02 10.19
N VAL A 204 -22.38 -44.31 9.36
CA VAL A 204 -22.13 -45.62 8.78
C VAL A 204 -20.70 -45.99 9.14
N ASP A 205 -20.52 -47.17 9.74
CA ASP A 205 -19.23 -47.69 10.21
C ASP A 205 -18.43 -46.69 11.08
N GLY A 206 -19.12 -45.87 11.86
CA GLY A 206 -18.48 -44.89 12.75
C GLY A 206 -18.01 -43.61 12.06
N VAL A 207 -18.34 -43.39 10.79
CA VAL A 207 -18.05 -42.19 9.99
C VAL A 207 -19.30 -41.34 9.87
N LEU A 208 -19.17 -40.01 9.82
CA LEU A 208 -20.30 -39.07 9.79
C LEU A 208 -20.64 -38.65 8.34
N TYR A 209 -21.94 -38.70 8.04
CA TYR A 209 -22.50 -38.36 6.74
C TYR A 209 -23.72 -37.45 6.88
N THR A 210 -24.11 -36.80 5.79
CA THR A 210 -25.47 -36.26 5.66
C THR A 210 -26.51 -37.38 5.68
N LYS A 211 -27.74 -37.08 6.09
CA LYS A 211 -28.81 -38.09 6.23
C LYS A 211 -29.14 -38.80 4.92
N ASP A 212 -29.07 -38.08 3.81
CA ASP A 212 -29.28 -38.59 2.45
C ASP A 212 -28.09 -39.41 1.92
N MET A 213 -27.01 -39.53 2.70
CA MET A 213 -25.75 -40.16 2.32
C MET A 213 -25.03 -39.49 1.14
N GLY A 214 -25.35 -38.24 0.79
CA GLY A 214 -24.69 -37.52 -0.30
C GLY A 214 -23.29 -37.02 0.04
N LYS A 215 -23.03 -36.63 1.30
CA LYS A 215 -21.74 -36.05 1.71
C LYS A 215 -21.11 -36.79 2.88
N MET A 216 -19.82 -37.08 2.78
CA MET A 216 -18.99 -37.43 3.95
C MET A 216 -18.56 -36.14 4.64
N LEU A 217 -19.00 -35.98 5.89
CA LEU A 217 -18.80 -34.75 6.66
C LEU A 217 -17.60 -34.81 7.60
N LEU A 218 -17.29 -36.00 8.12
CA LEU A 218 -16.15 -36.19 9.02
C LEU A 218 -15.73 -37.67 9.05
N TYR A 219 -14.46 -37.90 8.75
CA TYR A 219 -13.82 -39.20 8.98
C TYR A 219 -13.02 -39.19 10.29
N PRO A 220 -13.23 -40.14 11.23
CA PRO A 220 -12.54 -40.13 12.51
C PRO A 220 -11.02 -40.30 12.35
N ALA A 221 -10.22 -39.37 12.90
CA ALA A 221 -8.78 -39.30 12.69
C ALA A 221 -7.98 -40.50 13.24
N SER A 222 -8.51 -41.20 14.25
CA SER A 222 -7.87 -42.36 14.89
C SER A 222 -8.58 -43.69 14.62
N LYS A 223 -9.64 -43.72 13.80
CA LYS A 223 -10.31 -44.97 13.38
C LYS A 223 -9.30 -45.95 12.77
N THR A 224 -9.27 -47.18 13.27
CA THR A 224 -8.39 -48.25 12.79
C THR A 224 -9.11 -49.15 11.78
N GLY A 225 -8.35 -49.83 10.92
CA GLY A 225 -8.86 -50.81 9.98
C GLY A 225 -7.86 -51.13 8.87
N ASP A 226 -8.03 -52.24 8.17
CA ASP A 226 -7.20 -52.51 6.99
C ASP A 226 -7.67 -51.64 5.81
N THR A 227 -8.96 -51.66 5.50
CA THR A 227 -9.54 -50.96 4.34
C THR A 227 -10.82 -50.23 4.73
N TYR A 228 -11.00 -49.02 4.19
CA TYR A 228 -12.29 -48.32 4.19
C TYR A 228 -12.72 -48.04 2.75
N THR A 229 -13.95 -48.39 2.41
CA THR A 229 -14.56 -48.04 1.12
C THR A 229 -15.66 -47.04 1.36
N ILE A 230 -15.61 -45.90 0.68
CA ILE A 230 -16.68 -44.91 0.74
C ILE A 230 -17.98 -45.58 0.25
N PRO A 231 -19.11 -45.51 0.98
CA PRO A 231 -20.37 -46.10 0.53
C PRO A 231 -20.84 -45.53 -0.81
N ASP A 232 -21.43 -46.36 -1.68
CA ASP A 232 -22.11 -45.89 -2.89
C ASP A 232 -23.20 -44.86 -2.55
N GLY A 233 -23.42 -43.89 -3.45
CA GLY A 233 -24.32 -42.75 -3.24
C GLY A 233 -23.68 -41.52 -2.60
N VAL A 234 -22.50 -41.65 -1.98
CA VAL A 234 -21.72 -40.49 -1.49
C VAL A 234 -21.04 -39.81 -2.68
N THR A 235 -21.36 -38.54 -2.92
CA THR A 235 -20.87 -37.74 -4.04
C THR A 235 -19.82 -36.70 -3.64
N GLU A 236 -19.68 -36.40 -2.35
CA GLU A 236 -18.77 -35.34 -1.85
C GLU A 236 -17.99 -35.77 -0.59
N ILE A 237 -16.70 -35.45 -0.55
CA ILE A 237 -15.90 -35.38 0.68
C ILE A 237 -15.80 -33.90 1.08
N ALA A 238 -16.48 -33.53 2.15
CA ALA A 238 -16.62 -32.13 2.57
C ALA A 238 -15.49 -31.66 3.52
N SER A 239 -14.65 -32.58 4.02
CA SER A 239 -13.60 -32.28 4.99
C SER A 239 -12.35 -33.12 4.75
N THR A 240 -11.18 -32.59 5.11
CA THR A 240 -9.91 -33.32 5.07
C THR A 240 -9.95 -34.60 5.88
N ILE A 241 -9.49 -35.70 5.27
CA ILE A 241 -9.29 -36.98 5.93
C ILE A 241 -7.86 -37.04 6.47
N SER A 242 -7.69 -36.75 7.77
CA SER A 242 -6.41 -36.86 8.50
C SER A 242 -6.36 -38.16 9.33
N ASN A 243 -6.38 -39.34 8.69
CA ASN A 243 -6.31 -40.64 9.38
C ASN A 243 -5.12 -41.52 8.96
N ASN A 244 -4.22 -41.75 9.91
CA ASN A 244 -2.99 -42.55 9.72
C ASN A 244 -3.10 -44.03 10.10
N ASN A 245 -4.29 -44.48 10.48
CA ASN A 245 -4.52 -45.79 11.08
C ASN A 245 -5.18 -46.79 10.13
N ILE A 246 -5.74 -46.33 9.00
CA ILE A 246 -6.18 -47.19 7.91
C ILE A 246 -5.06 -47.44 6.88
N LYS A 247 -5.02 -48.64 6.28
CA LYS A 247 -4.02 -48.97 5.24
C LYS A 247 -4.49 -48.59 3.85
N THR A 248 -5.78 -48.73 3.55
CA THR A 248 -6.34 -48.43 2.22
C THR A 248 -7.64 -47.65 2.33
N LEU A 249 -7.78 -46.59 1.53
CA LEU A 249 -9.01 -45.85 1.32
C LEU A 249 -9.47 -45.99 -0.13
N ASN A 250 -10.67 -46.53 -0.35
CA ASN A 250 -11.25 -46.71 -1.68
C ASN A 250 -12.32 -45.65 -1.95
N ILE A 251 -12.09 -44.83 -2.96
CA ILE A 251 -13.06 -43.88 -3.52
C ILE A 251 -14.10 -44.66 -4.33
N ASN A 252 -15.38 -44.38 -4.06
CA ASN A 252 -16.52 -45.06 -4.68
C ASN A 252 -16.74 -44.62 -6.15
N LYS A 253 -17.78 -45.14 -6.78
CA LYS A 253 -18.12 -44.83 -8.18
C LYS A 253 -18.84 -43.48 -8.37
N ASP A 254 -19.45 -42.95 -7.31
CA ASP A 254 -20.35 -41.79 -7.36
C ASP A 254 -19.66 -40.49 -6.90
N LEU A 255 -18.45 -40.55 -6.35
CA LEU A 255 -17.70 -39.40 -5.82
C LEU A 255 -17.31 -38.46 -6.96
N GLU A 256 -17.78 -37.22 -6.86
CA GLU A 256 -17.63 -36.16 -7.85
C GLU A 256 -16.89 -34.94 -7.28
N ILE A 257 -17.02 -34.68 -5.97
CA ILE A 257 -16.50 -33.47 -5.33
C ILE A 257 -15.54 -33.82 -4.20
N LEU A 258 -14.36 -33.20 -4.23
CA LEU A 258 -13.35 -33.24 -3.17
C LEU A 258 -13.18 -31.82 -2.62
N CYS A 259 -13.16 -31.65 -1.31
CA CYS A 259 -12.71 -30.39 -0.70
C CYS A 259 -11.25 -30.08 -1.11
N GLU A 260 -10.82 -28.83 -0.99
CA GLU A 260 -9.50 -28.35 -1.46
C GLU A 260 -8.30 -29.15 -0.93
N ARG A 261 -8.43 -29.76 0.25
CA ARG A 261 -7.43 -30.63 0.87
C ARG A 261 -8.07 -31.95 1.31
N PRO A 262 -8.42 -32.85 0.39
CA PRO A 262 -9.22 -34.02 0.73
C PRO A 262 -8.44 -35.02 1.58
N PHE A 263 -7.12 -35.11 1.39
CA PHE A 263 -6.24 -36.01 2.12
C PHE A 263 -5.05 -35.24 2.68
N ASP A 264 -4.68 -35.56 3.92
CA ASP A 264 -3.52 -34.96 4.57
C ASP A 264 -2.22 -35.57 4.02
N ILE A 265 -1.26 -34.75 3.61
CA ILE A 265 0.02 -35.20 3.03
C ILE A 265 0.91 -35.93 4.04
N TRP A 266 0.68 -35.72 5.34
CA TRP A 266 1.37 -36.41 6.44
C TRP A 266 0.76 -37.79 6.73
N VAL A 267 -0.25 -38.17 5.94
CA VAL A 267 -1.10 -39.32 6.16
C VAL A 267 -0.97 -40.34 5.03
N ASN A 268 -0.91 -41.63 5.38
CA ASN A 268 -0.37 -42.66 4.46
C ASN A 268 -1.25 -43.92 4.23
N PRO A 269 -2.59 -43.84 4.07
CA PRO A 269 -3.31 -44.91 3.42
C PRO A 269 -3.00 -44.91 1.91
N THR A 270 -2.92 -46.11 1.34
CA THR A 270 -3.02 -46.26 -0.12
C THR A 270 -4.39 -45.81 -0.56
N ILE A 271 -4.47 -44.81 -1.43
CA ILE A 271 -5.74 -44.34 -2.01
C ILE A 271 -5.96 -45.08 -3.32
N THR A 272 -7.17 -45.63 -3.50
CA THR A 272 -7.57 -46.24 -4.77
C THR A 272 -8.91 -45.66 -5.23
N ILE A 273 -9.16 -45.72 -6.53
CA ILE A 273 -10.43 -45.31 -7.15
C ILE A 273 -11.04 -46.53 -7.80
N VAL A 274 -12.31 -46.82 -7.50
CA VAL A 274 -12.99 -47.94 -8.16
C VAL A 274 -13.09 -47.70 -9.68
N PRO A 275 -12.92 -48.73 -10.53
CA PRO A 275 -12.89 -48.56 -11.99
C PRO A 275 -14.14 -47.93 -12.62
N ALA A 276 -15.27 -47.94 -11.91
CA ALA A 276 -16.53 -47.37 -12.36
C ALA A 276 -16.66 -45.85 -12.07
N ASN A 277 -15.72 -45.23 -11.36
CA ASN A 277 -15.73 -43.79 -11.14
C ASN A 277 -15.41 -43.05 -12.44
N THR A 278 -16.26 -42.11 -12.83
CA THR A 278 -16.15 -41.33 -14.07
C THR A 278 -15.66 -39.90 -13.86
N HIS A 279 -15.30 -39.53 -12.63
CA HIS A 279 -14.91 -38.18 -12.24
C HIS A 279 -13.42 -38.06 -11.95
N PHE A 280 -12.80 -39.09 -11.38
CA PHE A 280 -11.40 -39.09 -10.97
C PHE A 280 -10.64 -40.32 -11.46
N LYS A 281 -9.33 -40.17 -11.63
CA LYS A 281 -8.38 -41.27 -11.87
C LYS A 281 -7.07 -41.00 -11.13
N ILE A 282 -6.31 -42.07 -10.90
CA ILE A 282 -4.95 -41.98 -10.36
C ILE A 282 -3.95 -42.31 -11.48
N VAL A 283 -2.94 -41.46 -11.65
CA VAL A 283 -1.80 -41.69 -12.53
C VAL A 283 -0.55 -41.30 -11.75
N ASP A 284 0.40 -42.24 -11.57
CA ASP A 284 1.66 -42.00 -10.86
C ASP A 284 1.49 -41.29 -9.50
N ASP A 285 0.57 -41.78 -8.67
CA ASP A 285 0.20 -41.22 -7.37
C ASP A 285 -0.42 -39.80 -7.40
N TYR A 286 -0.75 -39.26 -8.58
CA TYR A 286 -1.55 -38.04 -8.72
C TYR A 286 -3.03 -38.36 -8.88
N ILE A 287 -3.88 -37.70 -8.10
CA ILE A 287 -5.33 -37.69 -8.32
C ILE A 287 -5.64 -36.61 -9.35
N LEU A 288 -6.26 -37.02 -10.47
CA LEU A 288 -6.66 -36.15 -11.56
C LEU A 288 -8.16 -36.28 -11.82
N THR A 289 -8.73 -35.29 -12.50
CA THR A 289 -10.03 -35.47 -13.17
C THR A 289 -9.96 -36.61 -14.17
N PHE A 290 -11.09 -37.23 -14.48
CA PHE A 290 -11.15 -38.42 -15.33
C PHE A 290 -10.59 -38.16 -16.75
N ASP A 291 -10.83 -36.97 -17.31
CA ASP A 291 -10.23 -36.53 -18.57
C ASP A 291 -8.71 -36.29 -18.47
N GLY A 292 -8.17 -36.10 -17.26
CA GLY A 292 -6.77 -35.82 -16.97
C GLY A 292 -6.37 -34.36 -17.12
N LYS A 293 -7.33 -33.45 -17.30
CA LYS A 293 -7.05 -32.03 -17.52
C LYS A 293 -6.73 -31.26 -16.24
N GLN A 294 -7.28 -31.65 -15.10
CA GLN A 294 -6.99 -31.00 -13.82
C GLN A 294 -6.29 -31.98 -12.87
N LEU A 295 -5.19 -31.54 -12.29
CA LEU A 295 -4.50 -32.24 -11.20
C LEU A 295 -5.05 -31.73 -9.87
N ILE A 296 -5.65 -32.63 -9.09
CA ILE A 296 -6.26 -32.29 -7.80
C ILE A 296 -5.20 -32.24 -6.70
N MET A 297 -4.42 -33.30 -6.55
CA MET A 297 -3.29 -33.36 -5.61
C MET A 297 -2.38 -34.55 -5.89
N HIS A 298 -1.18 -34.55 -5.29
CA HIS A 298 -0.32 -35.73 -5.17
C HIS A 298 -0.60 -36.49 -3.87
N ILE A 299 -0.63 -37.82 -3.93
CA ILE A 299 -0.85 -38.71 -2.78
C ILE A 299 0.44 -38.78 -1.95
N GLY A 300 0.41 -38.24 -0.74
CA GLY A 300 1.55 -38.27 0.19
C GLY A 300 2.68 -37.30 -0.18
N ARG A 301 3.82 -37.46 0.48
CA ARG A 301 5.00 -36.58 0.31
C ARG A 301 5.83 -36.97 -0.91
N LEU A 302 6.11 -35.98 -1.76
CA LEU A 302 7.05 -36.13 -2.86
C LEU A 302 8.49 -36.39 -2.34
N PRO A 303 9.31 -37.12 -3.11
CA PRO A 303 10.71 -37.33 -2.79
C PRO A 303 11.52 -36.03 -2.89
N ALA A 304 12.73 -36.03 -2.30
CA ALA A 304 13.69 -34.93 -2.44
C ALA A 304 14.39 -34.97 -3.81
N ASP A 305 13.60 -34.82 -4.86
CA ASP A 305 14.00 -34.82 -6.27
C ASP A 305 13.05 -33.91 -7.08
N THR A 306 13.25 -33.82 -8.39
CA THR A 306 12.36 -33.15 -9.33
C THR A 306 11.14 -34.01 -9.63
N ALA A 307 9.95 -33.50 -9.31
CA ALA A 307 8.68 -34.12 -9.64
C ALA A 307 8.23 -33.76 -11.07
N THR A 308 7.73 -34.74 -11.82
CA THR A 308 7.15 -34.52 -13.16
C THR A 308 5.64 -34.58 -13.07
N ILE A 309 4.97 -33.52 -13.54
CA ILE A 309 3.51 -33.46 -13.61
C ILE A 309 3.04 -34.20 -14.87
N PRO A 310 1.93 -34.99 -14.81
CA PRO A 310 1.44 -35.75 -15.96
C PRO A 310 1.18 -34.90 -17.21
N ALA A 311 1.49 -35.45 -18.38
CA ALA A 311 1.22 -34.79 -19.66
C ALA A 311 -0.29 -34.64 -19.91
N GLY A 312 -0.70 -33.52 -20.52
CA GLY A 312 -2.10 -33.22 -20.81
C GLY A 312 -2.83 -32.49 -19.68
N VAL A 313 -2.22 -32.35 -18.50
CA VAL A 313 -2.74 -31.48 -17.43
C VAL A 313 -2.73 -30.03 -17.92
N GLU A 314 -3.89 -29.38 -17.84
CA GLU A 314 -4.18 -27.99 -18.21
C GLU A 314 -4.27 -27.09 -16.97
N GLU A 315 -4.59 -27.66 -15.80
CA GLU A 315 -4.76 -26.95 -14.53
C GLU A 315 -4.18 -27.74 -13.33
N ILE A 316 -3.48 -27.04 -12.43
CA ILE A 316 -3.14 -27.53 -11.10
C ILE A 316 -4.12 -26.87 -10.12
N ALA A 317 -4.91 -27.69 -9.41
CA ALA A 317 -5.89 -27.20 -8.44
C ALA A 317 -5.24 -26.48 -7.25
N SER A 318 -6.06 -25.71 -6.53
CA SER A 318 -5.63 -25.08 -5.29
C SER A 318 -5.13 -26.13 -4.28
N TYR A 319 -4.10 -25.79 -3.51
CA TYR A 319 -3.46 -26.66 -2.50
C TYR A 319 -2.86 -28.00 -3.00
N ALA A 320 -2.81 -28.27 -4.30
CA ALA A 320 -2.38 -29.56 -4.86
C ALA A 320 -1.00 -30.07 -4.38
N PHE A 321 -0.07 -29.15 -4.12
CA PHE A 321 1.28 -29.38 -3.59
C PHE A 321 1.56 -28.59 -2.32
N TYR A 322 0.53 -28.21 -1.57
CA TYR A 322 0.67 -27.48 -0.31
C TYR A 322 1.65 -28.21 0.64
N ASP A 323 2.64 -27.49 1.16
CA ASP A 323 3.59 -27.96 2.18
C ASP A 323 4.41 -29.20 1.74
N GLN A 324 4.66 -29.35 0.43
CA GLN A 324 5.55 -30.36 -0.14
C GLN A 324 7.03 -29.99 0.10
N THR A 325 7.41 -29.91 1.38
CA THR A 325 8.71 -29.44 1.86
C THR A 325 9.90 -30.32 1.49
N ASN A 326 9.72 -31.46 0.83
CA ASN A 326 10.84 -32.30 0.39
C ASN A 326 11.28 -32.01 -1.05
N VAL A 327 10.32 -31.72 -1.94
CA VAL A 327 10.56 -31.64 -3.38
C VAL A 327 11.55 -30.51 -3.70
N THR A 328 12.48 -30.78 -4.61
CA THR A 328 13.50 -29.78 -5.00
C THR A 328 13.17 -29.11 -6.32
N GLY A 329 12.39 -29.77 -7.19
CA GLY A 329 12.01 -29.21 -8.48
C GLY A 329 10.67 -29.69 -9.00
N PHE A 330 10.10 -28.94 -9.94
CA PHE A 330 8.96 -29.40 -10.75
C PHE A 330 9.22 -29.23 -12.24
N ALA A 331 8.80 -30.23 -13.03
CA ALA A 331 8.69 -30.13 -14.48
C ALA A 331 7.21 -30.01 -14.88
N LEU A 332 6.81 -28.83 -15.34
CA LEU A 332 5.44 -28.51 -15.76
C LEU A 332 5.18 -28.93 -17.21
N PRO A 333 4.00 -29.48 -17.56
CA PRO A 333 3.70 -29.92 -18.91
C PRO A 333 3.38 -28.72 -19.81
N GLY A 334 3.62 -28.86 -21.11
CA GLY A 334 3.38 -27.78 -22.07
C GLY A 334 1.90 -27.38 -22.25
N SER A 335 0.97 -28.22 -21.79
CA SER A 335 -0.48 -27.95 -21.79
C SER A 335 -0.94 -27.11 -20.60
N LEU A 336 -0.11 -26.92 -19.57
CA LEU A 336 -0.52 -26.26 -18.33
C LEU A 336 -0.76 -24.77 -18.57
N THR A 337 -1.96 -24.30 -18.24
CA THR A 337 -2.39 -22.91 -18.38
C THR A 337 -2.67 -22.22 -17.05
N THR A 338 -3.04 -23.00 -16.02
CA THR A 338 -3.54 -22.47 -14.74
C THR A 338 -2.87 -23.15 -13.55
N ILE A 339 -2.41 -22.34 -12.60
CA ILE A 339 -1.94 -22.79 -11.29
C ILE A 339 -2.84 -22.16 -10.24
N GLY A 340 -3.54 -22.98 -9.45
CA GLY A 340 -4.51 -22.55 -8.46
C GLY A 340 -3.90 -21.90 -7.22
N ASP A 341 -4.78 -21.46 -6.32
CA ASP A 341 -4.40 -20.76 -5.09
C ASP A 341 -3.67 -21.71 -4.14
N TYR A 342 -2.62 -21.23 -3.47
CA TYR A 342 -1.81 -22.03 -2.54
C TYR A 342 -1.21 -23.32 -3.13
N ALA A 343 -1.21 -23.49 -4.46
CA ALA A 343 -0.87 -24.76 -5.12
C ALA A 343 0.50 -25.31 -4.67
N PHE A 344 1.51 -24.47 -4.53
CA PHE A 344 2.87 -24.79 -4.08
C PHE A 344 3.26 -24.01 -2.79
N TYR A 345 2.28 -23.60 -1.99
CA TYR A 345 2.52 -22.85 -0.76
C TYR A 345 3.47 -23.60 0.17
N SER A 346 4.50 -22.93 0.69
CA SER A 346 5.50 -23.51 1.62
C SER A 346 6.20 -24.77 1.10
N CYS A 347 6.46 -24.84 -0.20
CA CYS A 347 7.42 -25.79 -0.76
C CYS A 347 8.86 -25.31 -0.49
N ASP A 348 9.29 -25.31 0.77
CA ASP A 348 10.50 -24.62 1.24
C ASP A 348 11.82 -25.08 0.58
N ASN A 349 11.87 -26.32 0.09
CA ASN A 349 13.04 -26.88 -0.59
C ASN A 349 13.01 -26.77 -2.11
N LEU A 350 11.91 -26.27 -2.69
CA LEU A 350 11.78 -26.07 -4.12
C LEU A 350 12.78 -25.02 -4.60
N ASP A 351 13.74 -25.41 -5.43
CA ASP A 351 14.77 -24.53 -5.99
C ASP A 351 14.52 -24.14 -7.46
N SER A 352 13.78 -24.98 -8.20
CA SER A 352 13.59 -24.79 -9.63
C SER A 352 12.25 -25.30 -10.14
N VAL A 353 11.63 -24.53 -11.03
CA VAL A 353 10.44 -24.95 -11.78
C VAL A 353 10.73 -24.77 -13.27
N ALA A 354 10.69 -25.88 -14.01
CA ALA A 354 10.94 -25.92 -15.44
C ALA A 354 9.63 -26.09 -16.23
N GLY A 355 9.61 -25.59 -17.47
CA GLY A 355 8.43 -25.64 -18.33
C GLY A 355 7.53 -24.41 -18.14
N GLY A 356 6.21 -24.59 -18.28
CA GLY A 356 5.22 -23.57 -17.90
C GLY A 356 5.06 -22.36 -18.84
N SER A 357 5.61 -22.40 -20.07
CA SER A 357 5.50 -21.25 -21.01
C SER A 357 4.07 -20.92 -21.44
N ALA A 358 3.14 -21.87 -21.31
CA ALA A 358 1.72 -21.69 -21.59
C ALA A 358 0.90 -21.23 -20.37
N VAL A 359 1.51 -21.10 -19.19
CA VAL A 359 0.80 -20.70 -17.97
C VAL A 359 0.43 -19.23 -18.06
N THR A 360 -0.87 -18.95 -17.96
CA THR A 360 -1.43 -17.59 -18.05
C THR A 360 -1.99 -17.11 -16.73
N TYR A 361 -2.23 -18.01 -15.78
CA TYR A 361 -2.85 -17.72 -14.49
C TYR A 361 -2.05 -18.34 -13.35
N TYR A 362 -1.61 -17.50 -12.41
CA TYR A 362 -0.98 -17.89 -11.15
C TYR A 362 -1.85 -17.44 -9.99
N GLY A 363 -2.36 -18.39 -9.21
CA GLY A 363 -3.26 -18.13 -8.10
C GLY A 363 -2.64 -17.37 -6.94
N LYS A 364 -3.50 -16.91 -6.03
CA LYS A 364 -3.13 -16.28 -4.78
C LYS A 364 -2.27 -17.22 -3.93
N ASN A 365 -1.17 -16.70 -3.40
CA ASN A 365 -0.17 -17.44 -2.63
C ASN A 365 0.41 -18.70 -3.31
N ALA A 366 0.29 -18.84 -4.65
CA ALA A 366 0.62 -20.08 -5.35
C ALA A 366 2.01 -20.64 -5.04
N PHE A 367 3.04 -19.79 -4.94
CA PHE A 367 4.43 -20.11 -4.60
C PHE A 367 4.93 -19.30 -3.40
N LYS A 368 4.02 -18.87 -2.52
CA LYS A 368 4.40 -18.13 -1.32
C LYS A 368 5.28 -18.98 -0.41
N ASN A 369 6.33 -18.38 0.14
CA ASN A 369 7.32 -19.02 1.00
C ASN A 369 8.09 -20.17 0.32
N CYS A 370 8.21 -20.19 -1.01
CA CYS A 370 9.18 -21.04 -1.69
C CYS A 370 10.59 -20.44 -1.56
N GLU A 371 11.15 -20.47 -0.35
CA GLU A 371 12.37 -19.75 0.05
C GLU A 371 13.67 -20.24 -0.61
N LYS A 372 13.62 -21.25 -1.48
CA LYS A 372 14.77 -21.68 -2.29
C LYS A 372 14.57 -21.48 -3.77
N LEU A 373 13.38 -21.07 -4.21
CA LEU A 373 13.02 -21.01 -5.61
C LEU A 373 13.82 -19.91 -6.30
N GLN A 374 14.83 -20.29 -7.07
CA GLN A 374 15.76 -19.40 -7.76
C GLN A 374 15.45 -19.31 -9.26
N SER A 375 15.06 -20.44 -9.85
CA SER A 375 14.80 -20.57 -11.29
C SER A 375 13.33 -20.83 -11.54
N PHE A 376 12.66 -19.90 -12.23
CA PHE A 376 11.26 -20.02 -12.60
C PHE A 376 11.05 -19.43 -13.99
N LYS A 377 10.39 -20.18 -14.88
CA LYS A 377 9.99 -19.68 -16.19
C LYS A 377 8.52 -19.28 -16.16
N PHE A 378 8.26 -17.99 -16.32
CA PHE A 378 6.90 -17.47 -16.48
C PHE A 378 6.38 -17.73 -17.91
N GLY A 379 5.05 -17.73 -18.05
CA GLY A 379 4.40 -17.83 -19.35
C GLY A 379 4.61 -16.60 -20.23
N ASP A 380 4.42 -16.78 -21.53
CA ASP A 380 4.68 -15.73 -22.52
C ASP A 380 3.50 -14.75 -22.70
N SER A 381 2.32 -15.05 -22.14
CA SER A 381 1.11 -14.21 -22.23
C SER A 381 0.28 -14.31 -20.94
N ILE A 382 0.80 -13.72 -19.87
CA ILE A 382 0.26 -13.82 -18.52
C ILE A 382 -0.96 -12.91 -18.39
N SER A 383 -2.08 -13.47 -17.93
CA SER A 383 -3.30 -12.72 -17.62
C SER A 383 -3.35 -12.30 -16.16
N PHE A 384 -2.82 -13.11 -15.24
CA PHE A 384 -2.98 -12.87 -13.81
C PHE A 384 -1.86 -13.49 -12.99
N ILE A 385 -1.29 -12.69 -12.08
CA ILE A 385 -0.44 -13.14 -10.98
C ILE A 385 -1.12 -12.73 -9.69
N GLY A 386 -1.50 -13.70 -8.86
CA GLY A 386 -2.31 -13.48 -7.68
C GLY A 386 -1.59 -12.76 -6.53
N GLU A 387 -2.40 -12.38 -5.53
CA GLU A 387 -1.91 -11.77 -4.29
C GLU A 387 -0.86 -12.67 -3.62
N ASN A 388 0.30 -12.11 -3.26
CA ASN A 388 1.42 -12.82 -2.65
C ASN A 388 1.92 -14.05 -3.42
N ALA A 389 1.63 -14.19 -4.72
CA ALA A 389 1.85 -15.42 -5.47
C ALA A 389 3.29 -15.95 -5.37
N PHE A 390 4.29 -15.08 -5.28
CA PHE A 390 5.72 -15.39 -5.18
C PHE A 390 6.39 -14.64 -4.00
N GLU A 391 5.60 -14.26 -2.98
CA GLU A 391 6.12 -13.59 -1.79
C GLU A 391 7.17 -14.48 -1.09
N ASN A 392 8.28 -13.87 -0.65
CA ASN A 392 9.40 -14.56 0.01
C ASN A 392 10.12 -15.61 -0.87
N SER A 393 9.94 -15.57 -2.20
CA SER A 393 10.73 -16.37 -3.13
C SER A 393 12.16 -15.84 -3.26
N LYS A 394 13.09 -16.69 -3.75
CA LYS A 394 14.49 -16.31 -4.03
C LYS A 394 14.77 -16.19 -5.52
N LEU A 395 13.76 -15.77 -6.29
CA LEU A 395 13.88 -15.61 -7.73
C LEU A 395 15.05 -14.66 -8.04
N ILE A 396 15.90 -15.08 -8.96
CA ILE A 396 17.05 -14.28 -9.39
C ILE A 396 16.64 -13.33 -10.52
N ASN A 397 15.87 -13.85 -11.48
CA ASN A 397 15.41 -13.12 -12.65
C ASN A 397 13.90 -13.22 -12.78
N ILE A 398 13.23 -12.09 -12.90
CA ILE A 398 11.78 -12.01 -13.10
C ILE A 398 11.53 -11.42 -14.48
N ILE A 399 10.95 -12.21 -15.38
CA ILE A 399 10.61 -11.78 -16.75
C ILE A 399 9.11 -12.03 -16.94
N LEU A 400 8.34 -10.95 -17.07
CA LEU A 400 6.88 -10.99 -17.15
C LEU A 400 6.42 -10.36 -18.46
N ASN A 401 5.61 -11.10 -19.22
CA ASN A 401 4.99 -10.65 -20.46
C ASN A 401 3.47 -10.77 -20.32
N GLY A 402 2.80 -9.62 -20.19
CA GLY A 402 1.38 -9.54 -19.91
C GLY A 402 0.53 -9.59 -21.17
N ALA A 403 -0.58 -10.33 -21.11
CA ALA A 403 -1.68 -10.20 -22.05
C ALA A 403 -2.34 -8.80 -21.94
N GLU A 404 -3.32 -8.53 -22.79
CA GLU A 404 -4.21 -7.38 -22.60
C GLU A 404 -4.92 -7.52 -21.24
N ASP A 405 -5.03 -6.44 -20.48
CA ASP A 405 -5.69 -6.44 -19.17
C ASP A 405 -5.08 -7.33 -18.10
N ALA A 406 -3.81 -7.69 -18.27
CA ALA A 406 -3.06 -8.44 -17.28
C ALA A 406 -2.91 -7.70 -15.94
N VAL A 407 -2.83 -8.47 -14.86
CA VAL A 407 -2.69 -7.93 -13.49
C VAL A 407 -1.56 -8.63 -12.76
N ILE A 408 -0.72 -7.83 -12.10
CA ILE A 408 0.18 -8.28 -11.04
C ILE A 408 -0.47 -7.93 -9.71
N GLY A 409 -0.84 -8.93 -8.93
CA GLY A 409 -1.55 -8.78 -7.67
C GLY A 409 -0.75 -8.08 -6.59
N LYS A 410 -1.46 -7.66 -5.54
CA LYS A 410 -0.85 -7.08 -4.34
C LYS A 410 0.20 -8.02 -3.76
N ASP A 411 1.34 -7.47 -3.36
CA ASP A 411 2.45 -8.19 -2.72
C ASP A 411 3.00 -9.38 -3.55
N ALA A 412 2.68 -9.48 -4.85
CA ALA A 412 2.94 -10.68 -5.67
C ALA A 412 4.39 -11.18 -5.60
N PHE A 413 5.37 -10.29 -5.57
CA PHE A 413 6.80 -10.59 -5.44
C PHE A 413 7.42 -9.91 -4.21
N TYR A 414 6.62 -9.50 -3.24
CA TYR A 414 7.09 -8.77 -2.06
C TYR A 414 8.19 -9.55 -1.32
N ASN A 415 9.20 -8.81 -0.86
CA ASN A 415 10.32 -9.35 -0.09
C ASN A 415 11.18 -10.41 -0.84
N SER A 416 11.20 -10.35 -2.18
CA SER A 416 12.11 -11.17 -3.01
C SER A 416 13.53 -10.60 -3.00
N LYS A 417 14.29 -10.88 -1.94
CA LYS A 417 15.60 -10.25 -1.62
C LYS A 417 16.79 -10.64 -2.51
N TYR A 418 16.60 -11.57 -3.45
CA TYR A 418 17.69 -12.13 -4.28
C TYR A 418 17.55 -11.78 -5.75
N VAL A 419 16.55 -10.97 -6.09
CA VAL A 419 16.31 -10.53 -7.45
C VAL A 419 17.47 -9.65 -7.91
N GLU A 420 18.03 -9.99 -9.06
CA GLU A 420 19.07 -9.23 -9.76
C GLU A 420 18.48 -8.48 -10.97
N SER A 421 17.42 -9.01 -11.59
CA SER A 421 16.73 -8.36 -12.70
C SER A 421 15.22 -8.53 -12.67
N ILE A 422 14.52 -7.46 -13.04
CA ILE A 422 13.07 -7.41 -13.24
C ILE A 422 12.80 -6.82 -14.61
N SER A 423 12.14 -7.58 -15.48
CA SER A 423 11.66 -7.14 -16.79
C SER A 423 10.17 -7.36 -16.89
N ILE A 424 9.41 -6.27 -17.09
CA ILE A 424 7.94 -6.30 -17.19
C ILE A 424 7.56 -5.65 -18.51
N SER A 425 6.73 -6.31 -19.30
CA SER A 425 6.17 -5.73 -20.54
C SER A 425 4.75 -6.25 -20.79
N GLY A 426 4.04 -5.64 -21.72
CA GLY A 426 2.65 -6.00 -22.03
C GLY A 426 1.65 -5.34 -21.08
N GLY A 427 0.38 -5.72 -21.22
CA GLY A 427 -0.78 -5.03 -20.65
C GLY A 427 -0.96 -5.14 -19.14
N PHE A 428 0.09 -5.02 -18.34
CA PHE A 428 0.01 -5.13 -16.89
C PHE A 428 -0.51 -3.85 -16.23
N SER A 429 -1.38 -4.02 -15.24
CA SER A 429 -1.52 -3.14 -14.08
C SER A 429 -0.69 -3.74 -12.95
N ILE A 430 0.24 -2.97 -12.39
CA ILE A 430 1.13 -3.43 -11.32
C ILE A 430 0.48 -3.10 -9.97
N GLY A 431 0.18 -4.11 -9.15
CA GLY A 431 -0.53 -3.94 -7.89
C GLY A 431 0.28 -3.33 -6.74
N LEU A 432 -0.42 -3.04 -5.65
CA LEU A 432 0.11 -2.52 -4.39
C LEU A 432 1.28 -3.39 -3.88
N HIS A 433 2.42 -2.79 -3.55
CA HIS A 433 3.63 -3.51 -3.06
C HIS A 433 4.13 -4.67 -3.94
N ALA A 434 3.70 -4.78 -5.21
CA ALA A 434 3.95 -5.97 -6.03
C ALA A 434 5.43 -6.38 -6.06
N PHE A 435 6.35 -5.42 -6.05
CA PHE A 435 7.81 -5.58 -6.00
C PHE A 435 8.44 -4.81 -4.81
N GLY A 436 7.67 -4.60 -3.74
CA GLY A 436 8.15 -3.93 -2.54
C GLY A 436 9.24 -4.73 -1.84
N SER A 437 10.28 -4.04 -1.36
CA SER A 437 11.46 -4.68 -0.72
C SER A 437 12.14 -5.76 -1.58
N CYS A 438 12.08 -5.64 -2.92
CA CYS A 438 12.80 -6.51 -3.85
C CYS A 438 14.27 -6.09 -4.00
N GLY A 439 15.15 -7.07 -4.14
CA GLY A 439 16.56 -6.85 -4.48
C GLY A 439 17.56 -7.07 -3.35
N ILE A 440 18.84 -7.14 -3.74
CA ILE A 440 19.96 -7.56 -2.90
C ILE A 440 20.43 -6.41 -2.01
N SER A 441 20.12 -6.46 -0.72
CA SER A 441 20.55 -5.46 0.26
C SER A 441 22.01 -5.65 0.74
N ASN A 442 22.94 -6.05 -0.14
CA ASN A 442 24.36 -6.26 0.23
C ASN A 442 25.30 -5.13 -0.28
N GLY A 443 24.79 -4.20 -1.09
CA GLY A 443 25.55 -3.04 -1.56
C GLY A 443 26.53 -3.30 -2.71
N GLU A 444 26.59 -4.51 -3.26
CA GLU A 444 27.51 -4.87 -4.35
C GLU A 444 26.87 -4.78 -5.75
N ALA A 445 25.57 -5.05 -5.86
CA ALA A 445 24.82 -5.02 -7.12
C ALA A 445 23.44 -4.39 -6.93
N LYS A 446 22.92 -3.75 -7.98
CA LYS A 446 21.59 -3.13 -8.03
C LYS A 446 20.67 -3.94 -8.94
N VAL A 447 19.39 -3.96 -8.61
CA VAL A 447 18.37 -4.58 -9.44
C VAL A 447 18.30 -3.84 -10.77
N VAL A 448 18.48 -4.57 -11.87
CA VAL A 448 18.23 -4.05 -13.21
C VAL A 448 16.72 -4.08 -13.46
N LEU A 449 16.08 -2.91 -13.41
CA LEU A 449 14.65 -2.76 -13.68
C LEU A 449 14.43 -2.31 -15.13
N THR A 450 13.67 -3.10 -15.89
CA THR A 450 13.23 -2.79 -17.25
C THR A 450 11.71 -2.80 -17.31
N LEU A 451 11.12 -1.63 -17.58
CA LEU A 451 9.69 -1.46 -17.81
C LEU A 451 9.46 -1.22 -19.30
N GLY A 452 8.86 -2.20 -19.98
CA GLY A 452 8.56 -2.16 -21.40
C GLY A 452 7.18 -1.57 -21.70
N GLU A 453 6.91 -1.33 -22.98
CA GLU A 453 5.62 -0.80 -23.41
C GLU A 453 4.44 -1.77 -23.14
N GLY A 454 3.25 -1.19 -23.05
CA GLY A 454 1.99 -1.87 -22.75
C GLY A 454 1.54 -1.75 -21.30
N ILE A 455 2.46 -1.44 -20.36
CA ILE A 455 2.13 -1.29 -18.94
C ILE A 455 1.16 -0.11 -18.78
N ARG A 456 0.02 -0.33 -18.14
CA ARG A 456 -1.03 0.69 -18.01
C ARG A 456 -0.79 1.63 -16.84
N ASP A 457 -0.42 1.06 -15.70
CA ASP A 457 -0.32 1.76 -14.43
C ASP A 457 0.60 1.04 -13.45
N ILE A 458 1.17 1.84 -12.55
CA ILE A 458 2.03 1.38 -11.45
C ILE A 458 1.31 1.72 -10.15
N GLY A 459 0.96 0.71 -9.37
CA GLY A 459 0.22 0.86 -8.12
C GLY A 459 1.00 1.53 -7.00
N ASP A 460 0.29 1.84 -5.93
CA ASP A 460 0.87 2.38 -4.71
C ASP A 460 1.99 1.47 -4.19
N THR A 461 3.07 2.07 -3.71
CA THR A 461 4.22 1.37 -3.09
C THR A 461 4.79 0.19 -3.90
N ALA A 462 4.50 0.11 -5.21
CA ALA A 462 4.76 -1.07 -6.04
C ALA A 462 6.22 -1.51 -6.03
N PHE A 463 7.17 -0.57 -6.00
CA PHE A 463 8.61 -0.79 -5.96
C PHE A 463 9.25 -0.16 -4.70
N SER A 464 8.48 0.16 -3.66
CA SER A 464 9.01 0.85 -2.48
C SER A 464 10.11 0.02 -1.81
N SER A 465 11.21 0.67 -1.42
CA SER A 465 12.38 0.03 -0.82
C SER A 465 13.06 -1.05 -1.69
N ALA A 466 12.78 -1.08 -3.00
CA ALA A 466 13.56 -1.90 -3.92
C ALA A 466 14.99 -1.36 -4.07
N ASP A 467 15.97 -2.19 -4.45
CA ASP A 467 17.35 -1.73 -4.65
C ASP A 467 17.69 -1.41 -6.13
N ILE A 468 17.01 -0.43 -6.71
CA ILE A 468 17.19 -0.01 -8.13
C ILE A 468 18.01 1.28 -8.25
N ALA A 469 18.84 1.39 -9.29
CA ALA A 469 19.69 2.57 -9.53
C ALA A 469 19.02 3.64 -10.41
N GLU A 470 18.21 3.20 -11.36
CA GLU A 470 17.52 4.06 -12.33
C GLU A 470 16.17 3.45 -12.71
N VAL A 471 15.26 4.30 -13.19
CA VAL A 471 13.99 3.85 -13.75
C VAL A 471 13.60 4.70 -14.94
N THR A 472 13.18 4.03 -16.02
CA THR A 472 12.51 4.65 -17.16
C THR A 472 11.07 4.17 -17.18
N ILE A 473 10.13 5.09 -16.97
CA ILE A 473 8.70 4.85 -17.06
C ILE A 473 8.30 4.93 -18.54
N PRO A 474 7.74 3.86 -19.13
CA PRO A 474 7.41 3.81 -20.56
C PRO A 474 6.23 4.72 -20.92
N ASP A 475 6.07 5.00 -22.22
CA ASP A 475 5.08 5.96 -22.74
C ASP A 475 3.64 5.49 -22.54
N SER A 476 3.42 4.18 -22.44
CA SER A 476 2.12 3.56 -22.18
C SER A 476 1.59 3.76 -20.76
N VAL A 477 2.44 4.05 -19.77
CA VAL A 477 2.00 4.21 -18.37
C VAL A 477 1.24 5.51 -18.20
N THR A 478 0.03 5.41 -17.67
CA THR A 478 -0.87 6.56 -17.47
C THR A 478 -0.89 7.08 -16.04
N ALA A 479 -0.56 6.24 -15.06
CA ALA A 479 -0.56 6.62 -13.65
C ALA A 479 0.57 5.93 -12.87
N ILE A 480 1.19 6.68 -11.96
CA ILE A 480 2.14 6.20 -10.96
C ILE A 480 1.50 6.42 -9.59
N GLY A 481 1.41 5.37 -8.78
CA GLY A 481 0.78 5.38 -7.46
C GLY A 481 1.57 6.14 -6.40
N SER A 482 0.94 6.31 -5.24
CA SER A 482 1.55 6.95 -4.08
C SER A 482 2.70 6.09 -3.54
N SER A 483 3.83 6.72 -3.26
CA SER A 483 5.04 6.07 -2.78
C SER A 483 5.54 4.90 -3.65
N ALA A 484 5.15 4.84 -4.93
CA ALA A 484 5.45 3.72 -5.83
C ALA A 484 6.93 3.35 -5.89
N PHE A 485 7.82 4.34 -5.81
CA PHE A 485 9.28 4.20 -5.79
C PHE A 485 9.91 4.83 -4.54
N ALA A 486 9.17 4.94 -3.43
CA ALA A 486 9.67 5.57 -2.22
C ALA A 486 10.73 4.72 -1.50
N TYR A 487 11.59 5.39 -0.71
CA TYR A 487 12.62 4.76 0.12
C TYR A 487 13.65 3.94 -0.65
N ILE A 488 13.91 4.34 -1.90
CA ILE A 488 14.96 3.76 -2.73
C ILE A 488 16.16 4.70 -2.71
N GLY A 489 16.97 4.64 -1.66
CA GLY A 489 18.14 5.52 -1.50
C GLY A 489 19.25 5.34 -2.54
N THR A 490 19.08 4.37 -3.44
CA THR A 490 20.01 4.07 -4.55
C THR A 490 19.51 4.58 -5.89
N LEU A 491 18.27 5.07 -5.97
CA LEU A 491 17.64 5.56 -7.19
C LEU A 491 18.15 6.98 -7.50
N LYS A 492 19.02 7.08 -8.50
CA LYS A 492 19.66 8.34 -8.90
C LYS A 492 19.10 8.96 -10.17
N SER A 493 18.53 8.16 -11.07
CA SER A 493 18.03 8.64 -12.37
C SER A 493 16.59 8.21 -12.61
N VAL A 494 15.73 9.18 -12.92
CA VAL A 494 14.31 8.96 -13.20
C VAL A 494 13.94 9.56 -14.55
N THR A 495 13.35 8.75 -15.43
CA THR A 495 12.73 9.20 -16.69
C THR A 495 11.23 8.94 -16.66
N ILE A 496 10.43 10.00 -16.81
CA ILE A 496 8.97 9.95 -16.87
C ILE A 496 8.52 9.94 -18.33
N GLY A 497 7.78 8.91 -18.75
CA GLY A 497 7.22 8.74 -20.08
C GLY A 497 6.14 9.76 -20.46
N THR A 498 5.84 9.86 -21.75
CA THR A 498 4.94 10.88 -22.32
C THR A 498 3.47 10.67 -21.95
N GLY A 499 3.03 9.42 -21.74
CA GLY A 499 1.64 9.10 -21.41
C GLY A 499 1.24 9.29 -19.95
N VAL A 500 2.18 9.61 -19.05
CA VAL A 500 1.91 9.76 -17.62
C VAL A 500 1.01 10.97 -17.38
N LYS A 501 -0.16 10.71 -16.79
CA LYS A 501 -1.20 11.72 -16.48
C LYS A 501 -1.23 12.10 -15.00
N SER A 502 -0.83 11.19 -14.12
CA SER A 502 -0.83 11.43 -12.67
C SER A 502 0.32 10.71 -11.97
N ILE A 503 0.89 11.37 -10.97
CA ILE A 503 1.92 10.81 -10.09
C ILE A 503 1.44 11.02 -8.65
N GLY A 504 1.35 9.92 -7.90
CA GLY A 504 0.81 9.88 -6.55
C GLY A 504 1.69 10.56 -5.50
N GLN A 505 1.20 10.59 -4.26
CA GLN A 505 1.89 11.25 -3.15
C GLN A 505 3.20 10.57 -2.82
N GLY A 506 4.29 11.35 -2.76
CA GLY A 506 5.59 10.80 -2.36
C GLY A 506 6.12 9.71 -3.28
N ALA A 507 5.70 9.66 -4.55
CA ALA A 507 6.03 8.57 -5.47
C ALA A 507 7.53 8.26 -5.50
N PHE A 508 8.39 9.27 -5.37
CA PHE A 508 9.85 9.15 -5.31
C PHE A 508 10.42 9.82 -4.05
N SER A 509 9.74 9.70 -2.91
CA SER A 509 10.22 10.25 -1.63
C SER A 509 11.35 9.42 -1.04
N ALA A 510 12.33 10.04 -0.38
CA ALA A 510 13.49 9.38 0.23
C ALA A 510 14.35 8.60 -0.79
N CYS A 511 14.59 9.22 -1.95
CA CYS A 511 15.38 8.66 -3.05
C CYS A 511 16.71 9.39 -3.29
N SER A 512 16.79 10.69 -2.97
CA SER A 512 17.97 11.53 -3.28
C SER A 512 18.33 11.46 -4.79
N ILE A 513 17.41 11.90 -5.66
CA ILE A 513 17.54 11.86 -7.13
C ILE A 513 18.54 12.91 -7.64
N ASP A 514 19.44 12.50 -8.53
CA ASP A 514 20.46 13.36 -9.16
C ASP A 514 20.03 13.80 -10.58
N SER A 515 19.19 13.02 -11.26
CA SER A 515 18.77 13.28 -12.64
C SER A 515 17.28 12.99 -12.86
N LEU A 516 16.56 13.97 -13.39
CA LEU A 516 15.16 13.85 -13.82
C LEU A 516 15.01 14.21 -15.30
N THR A 517 14.49 13.28 -16.09
CA THR A 517 13.94 13.55 -17.42
C THR A 517 12.42 13.50 -17.37
N PHE A 518 11.75 14.62 -17.61
CA PHE A 518 10.29 14.74 -17.52
C PHE A 518 9.68 14.91 -18.92
N ASN A 519 9.04 13.87 -19.46
CA ASN A 519 8.42 13.90 -20.79
C ASN A 519 6.89 13.94 -20.78
N ALA A 520 6.25 13.84 -19.62
CA ALA A 520 4.80 13.81 -19.51
C ALA A 520 4.16 15.03 -20.19
N VAL A 521 3.28 14.79 -21.17
CA VAL A 521 2.75 15.85 -22.04
C VAL A 521 1.89 16.84 -21.25
N SER A 522 1.01 16.33 -20.38
CA SER A 522 0.08 17.13 -19.58
C SER A 522 -0.23 16.42 -18.26
N CYS A 523 0.78 16.28 -17.41
CA CYS A 523 0.60 15.69 -16.09
C CYS A 523 -0.24 16.61 -15.18
N ALA A 524 -1.10 16.00 -14.37
CA ALA A 524 -1.83 16.67 -13.30
C ALA A 524 -0.85 17.32 -12.30
N ASP A 525 -1.37 18.24 -11.49
CA ASP A 525 -0.57 18.86 -10.44
C ASP A 525 -0.05 17.83 -9.46
N LEU A 526 1.22 17.98 -9.10
CA LEU A 526 1.89 17.12 -8.15
C LEU A 526 1.60 17.60 -6.73
N ASN A 527 2.02 16.78 -5.77
CA ASN A 527 1.99 17.13 -4.36
C ASN A 527 3.39 17.54 -3.89
N GLN A 528 3.43 18.20 -2.74
CA GLN A 528 4.68 18.38 -2.01
C GLN A 528 5.30 16.99 -1.77
N TYR A 529 6.60 16.87 -2.02
CA TYR A 529 7.39 15.64 -1.83
C TYR A 529 7.19 14.53 -2.88
N THR A 530 6.57 14.80 -4.03
CA THR A 530 6.50 13.81 -5.12
C THR A 530 7.89 13.30 -5.52
N PHE A 531 8.86 14.20 -5.64
CA PHE A 531 10.27 13.89 -5.89
C PHE A 531 11.12 14.35 -4.72
N ASP A 532 12.04 13.50 -4.29
CA ASP A 532 13.11 13.83 -3.35
C ASP A 532 14.44 13.91 -4.10
N PHE A 533 14.97 15.12 -4.23
CA PHE A 533 16.20 15.42 -4.98
C PHE A 533 17.42 15.48 -4.06
N ASP A 534 18.59 15.14 -4.58
CA ASP A 534 19.84 15.34 -3.86
C ASP A 534 20.17 16.83 -3.74
N THR A 535 20.00 17.40 -2.55
CA THR A 535 20.32 18.80 -2.27
C THR A 535 21.80 19.03 -1.97
N GLU A 536 22.60 17.97 -1.78
CA GLU A 536 24.03 18.06 -1.47
C GLU A 536 24.91 18.07 -2.74
N SER A 537 24.34 17.72 -3.90
CA SER A 537 25.04 17.69 -5.19
C SER A 537 24.32 18.49 -6.28
N THR A 538 24.81 18.45 -7.52
CA THR A 538 24.16 19.13 -8.64
C THR A 538 23.15 18.20 -9.30
N VAL A 539 21.91 18.64 -9.41
CA VAL A 539 20.80 17.89 -9.98
C VAL A 539 20.53 18.36 -11.41
N THR A 540 20.42 17.40 -12.33
CA THR A 540 20.11 17.67 -13.75
C THR A 540 18.62 17.46 -14.02
N VAL A 541 17.97 18.45 -14.63
CA VAL A 541 16.56 18.35 -15.04
C VAL A 541 16.43 18.63 -16.53
N THR A 542 15.84 17.67 -17.24
CA THR A 542 15.59 17.75 -18.69
C THR A 542 14.10 17.63 -18.96
N PHE A 543 13.56 18.55 -19.75
CA PHE A 543 12.17 18.50 -20.22
C PHE A 543 12.11 17.97 -21.65
N GLY A 544 11.21 17.01 -21.90
CA GLY A 544 10.93 16.51 -23.24
C GLY A 544 10.35 17.58 -24.16
N SER A 545 10.60 17.49 -25.46
CA SER A 545 10.11 18.46 -26.45
C SER A 545 8.59 18.47 -26.61
N SER A 546 7.88 17.45 -26.12
CA SER A 546 6.41 17.34 -26.17
C SER A 546 5.69 17.85 -24.93
N VAL A 547 6.42 18.30 -23.89
CA VAL A 547 5.82 18.77 -22.63
C VAL A 547 5.02 20.05 -22.88
N GLN A 548 3.72 20.04 -22.62
CA GLN A 548 2.85 21.21 -22.80
C GLN A 548 2.64 21.99 -21.50
N ARG A 549 2.77 21.31 -20.36
CA ARG A 549 2.52 21.86 -19.02
C ARG A 549 3.56 21.34 -18.05
N ILE A 550 4.11 22.26 -17.25
CA ILE A 550 4.93 21.93 -16.08
C ILE A 550 4.00 21.94 -14.86
N PRO A 551 3.77 20.80 -14.18
CA PRO A 551 2.80 20.73 -13.10
C PRO A 551 3.27 21.49 -11.86
N ALA A 552 2.33 21.82 -10.98
CA ALA A 552 2.64 22.38 -9.67
C ALA A 552 3.58 21.46 -8.89
N TYR A 553 4.43 22.05 -8.05
CA TYR A 553 5.36 21.36 -7.14
C TYR A 553 6.46 20.47 -7.77
N LEU A 554 6.69 20.51 -9.09
CA LEU A 554 7.67 19.64 -9.76
C LEU A 554 9.08 19.69 -9.14
N LEU A 555 9.65 20.88 -8.98
CA LEU A 555 10.93 21.15 -8.32
C LEU A 555 10.71 22.02 -7.08
N TYR A 556 9.80 21.59 -6.21
CA TYR A 556 9.52 22.29 -4.94
C TYR A 556 10.51 21.88 -3.84
N PHE A 557 11.13 22.89 -3.19
CA PHE A 557 11.95 22.69 -2.01
C PHE A 557 11.38 23.44 -0.80
N ASN A 558 11.55 22.89 0.41
CA ASN A 558 11.11 23.55 1.65
C ASN A 558 11.98 24.77 2.02
N ALA A 559 13.22 24.81 1.54
CA ALA A 559 14.18 25.90 1.75
C ALA A 559 15.00 26.11 0.47
N GLU A 560 15.60 27.31 0.34
CA GLU A 560 16.46 27.65 -0.80
C GLU A 560 17.57 26.61 -1.01
N THR A 561 17.67 26.09 -2.23
CA THR A 561 18.69 25.13 -2.64
C THR A 561 19.48 25.62 -3.84
N THR A 562 20.74 25.18 -3.93
CA THR A 562 21.62 25.49 -5.06
C THR A 562 21.90 24.28 -5.96
N CYS A 563 21.20 23.16 -5.79
CA CYS A 563 21.45 21.92 -6.53
C CYS A 563 21.08 22.02 -8.03
N ILE A 564 20.08 22.81 -8.40
CA ILE A 564 19.71 23.05 -9.81
C ILE A 564 20.46 24.27 -10.33
N LYS A 565 21.21 24.14 -11.44
CA LYS A 565 22.02 25.23 -12.02
C LYS A 565 21.40 25.91 -13.23
N SER A 566 20.74 25.15 -14.09
CA SER A 566 20.12 25.66 -15.32
C SER A 566 18.75 25.04 -15.53
N LEU A 567 17.85 25.82 -16.13
CA LEU A 567 16.50 25.41 -16.51
C LEU A 567 16.17 25.92 -17.92
N THR A 568 15.96 24.98 -18.84
CA THR A 568 15.51 25.27 -20.21
C THR A 568 14.07 24.80 -20.37
N ILE A 569 13.14 25.74 -20.50
CA ILE A 569 11.73 25.46 -20.70
C ILE A 569 11.47 25.28 -22.21
N PRO A 570 11.03 24.10 -22.69
CA PRO A 570 10.89 23.85 -24.11
C PRO A 570 9.73 24.65 -24.72
N ASN A 571 9.85 24.98 -26.02
CA ASN A 571 8.90 25.83 -26.73
C ASN A 571 7.45 25.29 -26.77
N SER A 572 7.24 24.00 -26.49
CA SER A 572 5.92 23.39 -26.37
C SER A 572 5.18 23.76 -25.08
N VAL A 573 5.88 24.23 -24.05
CA VAL A 573 5.27 24.59 -22.76
C VAL A 573 4.47 25.88 -22.90
N THR A 574 3.22 25.81 -22.46
CA THR A 574 2.26 26.93 -22.43
C THR A 574 1.86 27.33 -21.01
N GLU A 575 2.06 26.46 -20.03
CA GLU A 575 1.68 26.66 -18.63
C GLU A 575 2.76 26.15 -17.67
N ILE A 576 3.09 26.97 -16.67
CA ILE A 576 3.92 26.62 -15.52
C ILE A 576 3.05 26.68 -14.27
N GLY A 577 2.93 25.56 -13.56
CA GLY A 577 2.07 25.43 -12.38
C GLY A 577 2.56 26.18 -11.14
N ASN A 578 1.72 26.21 -10.11
CA ASN A 578 2.05 26.84 -8.83
C ASN A 578 3.26 26.16 -8.17
N TYR A 579 4.15 26.92 -7.53
CA TYR A 579 5.31 26.37 -6.81
C TYR A 579 6.28 25.51 -7.64
N ALA A 580 6.17 25.50 -8.98
CA ALA A 580 6.86 24.55 -9.85
C ALA A 580 8.39 24.53 -9.69
N PHE A 581 8.99 25.68 -9.36
CA PHE A 581 10.43 25.89 -9.19
C PHE A 581 10.75 26.66 -7.90
N LYS A 582 9.87 26.61 -6.90
CA LYS A 582 10.06 27.37 -5.66
C LYS A 582 11.34 26.95 -4.96
N ASN A 583 12.08 27.93 -4.46
CA ASN A 583 13.33 27.78 -3.72
C ASN A 583 14.50 27.21 -4.57
N CYS A 584 14.42 27.21 -5.90
CA CYS A 584 15.55 26.89 -6.78
C CYS A 584 16.56 28.07 -6.88
N ALA A 585 17.23 28.40 -5.78
CA ALA A 585 18.15 29.54 -5.69
C ALA A 585 19.45 29.36 -6.51
N GLY A 586 19.79 28.14 -6.92
CA GLY A 586 20.97 27.86 -7.76
C GLY A 586 20.79 28.14 -9.26
N VAL A 587 19.57 28.43 -9.72
CA VAL A 587 19.28 28.59 -11.15
C VAL A 587 19.84 29.92 -11.65
N THR A 588 20.97 29.88 -12.35
CA THR A 588 21.61 31.06 -12.95
C THR A 588 21.25 31.25 -14.42
N GLU A 589 20.94 30.15 -15.11
CA GLU A 589 20.55 30.13 -16.52
C GLU A 589 19.09 29.68 -16.65
N LEU A 590 18.19 30.64 -16.90
CA LEU A 590 16.77 30.36 -17.16
C LEU A 590 16.39 30.79 -18.57
N THR A 591 15.97 29.84 -19.40
CA THR A 591 15.37 30.12 -20.71
C THR A 591 13.89 29.77 -20.68
N LEU A 592 13.02 30.79 -20.77
CA LEU A 592 11.57 30.60 -20.89
C LEU A 592 11.16 30.36 -22.35
N SER A 593 10.12 29.55 -22.54
CA SER A 593 9.48 29.38 -23.85
C SER A 593 8.74 30.65 -24.26
N ALA A 594 8.83 30.99 -25.56
CA ALA A 594 8.08 32.10 -26.14
C ALA A 594 6.55 31.89 -26.15
N ASN A 595 6.09 30.66 -25.86
CA ASN A 595 4.68 30.27 -25.87
C ASN A 595 4.06 30.16 -24.47
N VAL A 596 4.80 30.48 -23.39
CA VAL A 596 4.25 30.47 -22.03
C VAL A 596 3.17 31.54 -21.87
N THR A 597 1.94 31.10 -21.65
CA THR A 597 0.77 31.97 -21.47
C THR A 597 0.40 32.18 -20.00
N ASN A 598 0.83 31.29 -19.11
CA ASN A 598 0.50 31.30 -17.69
C ASN A 598 1.68 30.87 -16.83
N ILE A 599 1.99 31.65 -15.79
CA ILE A 599 2.93 31.29 -14.74
C ILE A 599 2.18 31.32 -13.41
N GLY A 600 2.17 30.19 -12.70
CA GLY A 600 1.43 30.00 -11.46
C GLY A 600 1.95 30.80 -10.27
N SER A 601 1.20 30.74 -9.18
CA SER A 601 1.56 31.41 -7.92
C SER A 601 2.82 30.81 -7.32
N GLU A 602 3.72 31.65 -6.84
CA GLU A 602 5.02 31.28 -6.26
C GLU A 602 5.89 30.37 -7.15
N ALA A 603 5.65 30.33 -8.47
CA ALA A 603 6.30 29.39 -9.38
C ALA A 603 7.83 29.46 -9.34
N PHE A 604 8.41 30.67 -9.26
CA PHE A 604 9.84 30.94 -9.14
C PHE A 604 10.19 31.71 -7.85
N SER A 605 9.36 31.59 -6.81
CA SER A 605 9.62 32.26 -5.54
C SER A 605 10.96 31.80 -4.96
N TYR A 606 11.78 32.73 -4.47
CA TYR A 606 13.11 32.51 -3.91
C TYR A 606 14.12 31.88 -4.89
N CYS A 607 13.92 32.06 -6.20
CA CYS A 607 14.95 31.76 -7.20
C CYS A 607 16.00 32.88 -7.23
N ALA A 608 16.82 32.98 -6.19
CA ALA A 608 17.78 34.07 -6.00
C ALA A 608 18.96 34.07 -6.99
N GLY A 609 19.24 32.96 -7.67
CA GLY A 609 20.32 32.86 -8.65
C GLY A 609 20.00 33.46 -10.02
N ILE A 610 18.74 33.77 -10.32
CA ILE A 610 18.35 34.28 -11.64
C ILE A 610 18.82 35.72 -11.78
N GLU A 611 19.82 35.95 -12.63
CA GLU A 611 20.41 37.29 -12.84
C GLU A 611 19.65 38.12 -13.88
N SER A 612 19.13 37.45 -14.92
CA SER A 612 18.37 38.08 -16.00
C SER A 612 17.12 37.27 -16.35
N LEU A 613 16.03 37.97 -16.63
CA LEU A 613 14.75 37.35 -16.97
C LEU A 613 14.10 38.09 -18.14
N ALA A 614 13.61 37.33 -19.12
CA ALA A 614 12.78 37.85 -20.20
C ALA A 614 11.40 37.19 -20.17
N LEU A 615 10.37 37.96 -19.81
CA LEU A 615 8.98 37.48 -19.86
C LEU A 615 8.43 37.59 -21.29
N PRO A 616 7.84 36.52 -21.84
CA PRO A 616 7.44 36.46 -23.25
C PRO A 616 6.17 37.29 -23.54
N ALA A 617 6.00 37.67 -24.81
CA ALA A 617 4.84 38.46 -25.25
C ALA A 617 3.50 37.69 -25.17
N SER A 618 3.56 36.35 -25.21
CA SER A 618 2.39 35.46 -25.09
C SER A 618 1.82 35.36 -23.67
N LEU A 619 2.53 35.89 -22.67
CA LEU A 619 2.13 35.79 -21.28
C LEU A 619 0.83 36.57 -21.02
N SER A 620 -0.19 35.86 -20.56
CA SER A 620 -1.53 36.39 -20.32
C SER A 620 -1.91 36.43 -18.84
N LYS A 621 -1.25 35.62 -18.00
CA LYS A 621 -1.54 35.48 -16.57
C LYS A 621 -0.26 35.30 -15.76
N LEU A 622 -0.19 36.04 -14.65
CA LEU A 622 0.84 35.91 -13.62
C LEU A 622 0.18 35.63 -12.27
N GLY A 623 0.63 34.55 -11.61
CA GLY A 623 0.18 34.16 -10.29
C GLY A 623 0.75 35.04 -9.18
N SER A 624 0.12 34.96 -8.01
CA SER A 624 0.57 35.68 -6.82
C SER A 624 2.01 35.28 -6.47
N ARG A 625 2.88 36.26 -6.21
CA ARG A 625 4.26 36.06 -5.76
C ARG A 625 5.10 35.20 -6.70
N ALA A 626 4.79 35.16 -7.99
CA ALA A 626 5.44 34.27 -8.96
C ALA A 626 6.98 34.40 -8.95
N PHE A 627 7.52 35.59 -8.69
CA PHE A 627 8.97 35.88 -8.62
C PHE A 627 9.34 36.54 -7.28
N TYR A 628 8.64 36.19 -6.20
CA TYR A 628 8.87 36.74 -4.87
C TYR A 628 10.28 36.43 -4.38
N HIS A 629 11.00 37.45 -3.90
CA HIS A 629 12.40 37.32 -3.44
C HIS A 629 13.38 36.71 -4.47
N CYS A 630 13.17 36.95 -5.76
CA CYS A 630 14.23 36.76 -6.77
C CYS A 630 15.29 37.87 -6.66
N THR A 631 16.12 37.81 -5.62
CA THR A 631 17.05 38.88 -5.23
C THR A 631 18.28 38.99 -6.14
N GLY A 632 18.61 37.98 -6.95
CA GLY A 632 19.72 38.07 -7.91
C GLY A 632 19.40 38.86 -9.18
N LEU A 633 18.13 39.20 -9.42
CA LEU A 633 17.74 39.87 -10.67
C LEU A 633 18.41 41.25 -10.77
N THR A 634 19.24 41.42 -11.80
CA THR A 634 19.85 42.70 -12.18
C THR A 634 19.17 43.30 -13.40
N SER A 635 18.56 42.46 -14.24
CA SER A 635 17.85 42.89 -15.44
C SER A 635 16.57 42.09 -15.68
N LEU A 636 15.52 42.79 -16.09
CA LEU A 636 14.23 42.22 -16.47
C LEU A 636 13.75 42.84 -17.79
N THR A 637 13.39 41.99 -18.75
CA THR A 637 12.64 42.39 -19.95
C THR A 637 11.19 41.94 -19.82
N TYR A 638 10.25 42.89 -19.82
CA TYR A 638 8.81 42.63 -19.77
C TYR A 638 8.18 42.87 -21.14
N ASN A 639 7.80 41.79 -21.85
CA ASN A 639 7.20 41.90 -23.19
C ASN A 639 5.70 41.55 -23.22
N ALA A 640 5.11 41.19 -22.09
CA ALA A 640 3.73 40.73 -22.05
C ALA A 640 2.76 41.85 -22.47
N VAL A 641 1.92 41.58 -23.47
CA VAL A 641 1.08 42.62 -24.09
C VAL A 641 -0.08 43.01 -23.18
N ASN A 642 -0.86 42.00 -22.75
CA ASN A 642 -2.12 42.16 -22.03
C ASN A 642 -2.23 41.24 -20.80
N CYS A 643 -1.12 41.07 -20.09
CA CYS A 643 -1.06 40.18 -18.94
C CYS A 643 -1.96 40.68 -17.81
N GLN A 644 -2.79 39.78 -17.28
CA GLN A 644 -3.65 40.02 -16.13
C GLN A 644 -3.01 39.49 -14.86
N ALA A 645 -3.22 40.22 -13.76
CA ALA A 645 -2.90 39.79 -12.40
C ALA A 645 -4.16 39.93 -11.54
N GLY A 646 -4.35 39.01 -10.58
CA GLY A 646 -5.40 39.15 -9.56
C GLY A 646 -5.08 40.26 -8.53
N SER A 647 -5.99 40.48 -7.60
CA SER A 647 -5.80 41.41 -6.48
C SER A 647 -4.81 40.84 -5.45
N ASN A 648 -3.98 41.71 -4.84
CA ASN A 648 -2.99 41.35 -3.80
C ASN A 648 -1.95 40.30 -4.26
N THR A 649 -1.48 40.43 -5.51
CA THR A 649 -0.61 39.45 -6.18
C THR A 649 0.86 39.64 -5.88
N ARG A 650 1.37 40.88 -5.75
CA ARG A 650 2.77 41.16 -5.38
C ARG A 650 3.79 40.30 -6.13
N ILE A 651 3.76 40.38 -7.46
CA ILE A 651 4.42 39.40 -8.34
C ILE A 651 5.95 39.37 -8.14
N PHE A 652 6.59 40.54 -8.09
CA PHE A 652 8.02 40.74 -7.90
C PHE A 652 8.37 41.34 -6.52
N ASP A 653 7.54 41.12 -5.49
CA ASP A 653 7.82 41.63 -4.13
C ASP A 653 9.17 41.09 -3.61
N GLY A 654 10.02 42.00 -3.13
CA GLY A 654 11.39 41.70 -2.70
C GLY A 654 12.35 41.23 -3.81
N ALA A 655 11.95 41.27 -5.09
CA ALA A 655 12.81 40.90 -6.22
C ALA A 655 13.72 42.05 -6.63
N GLY A 656 14.87 41.70 -7.20
CA GLY A 656 15.91 42.63 -7.65
C GLY A 656 17.07 42.76 -6.67
N SER A 657 18.27 42.95 -7.21
CA SER A 657 19.50 43.09 -6.44
C SER A 657 19.48 44.31 -5.52
N GLU A 658 20.37 44.33 -4.53
CA GLU A 658 20.53 45.50 -3.65
C GLU A 658 20.95 46.78 -4.41
N GLU A 659 21.63 46.62 -5.54
CA GLU A 659 22.05 47.72 -6.42
C GLU A 659 20.89 48.26 -7.27
N GLY A 660 19.85 47.46 -7.49
CA GLY A 660 18.68 47.78 -8.29
C GLY A 660 18.54 46.86 -9.51
N MET A 661 17.30 46.60 -9.89
CA MET A 661 16.95 45.84 -11.09
C MET A 661 16.56 46.79 -12.23
N ALA A 662 17.31 46.75 -13.33
CA ALA A 662 16.99 47.46 -14.55
C ALA A 662 15.81 46.78 -15.26
N VAL A 663 14.74 47.54 -15.56
CA VAL A 663 13.55 47.01 -16.24
C VAL A 663 13.44 47.62 -17.63
N THR A 664 13.38 46.76 -18.64
CA THR A 664 13.10 47.12 -20.04
C THR A 664 11.71 46.62 -20.41
N PHE A 665 10.84 47.50 -20.88
CA PHE A 665 9.51 47.14 -21.36
C PHE A 665 9.54 47.06 -22.90
N GLY A 666 8.94 46.01 -23.47
CA GLY A 666 8.81 45.89 -24.92
C GLY A 666 7.84 46.93 -25.50
N GLU A 667 8.06 47.35 -26.74
CA GLU A 667 7.23 48.38 -27.42
C GLU A 667 5.76 47.97 -27.58
N THR A 668 5.47 46.67 -27.56
CA THR A 668 4.12 46.12 -27.70
C THR A 668 3.37 45.99 -26.37
N VAL A 669 3.95 46.39 -25.24
CA VAL A 669 3.30 46.28 -23.93
C VAL A 669 2.17 47.30 -23.84
N GLU A 670 0.94 46.85 -23.59
CA GLU A 670 -0.23 47.72 -23.48
C GLU A 670 -0.63 47.97 -22.01
N ILE A 671 -0.46 46.96 -21.15
CA ILE A 671 -0.89 46.98 -19.75
C ILE A 671 0.27 46.63 -18.82
N ILE A 672 0.49 47.47 -17.80
CA ILE A 672 1.26 47.08 -16.61
C ILE A 672 0.27 46.57 -15.55
N PRO A 673 0.28 45.28 -15.18
CA PRO A 673 -0.69 44.71 -14.26
C PRO A 673 -0.62 45.26 -12.83
N GLU A 674 -1.69 45.03 -12.07
CA GLU A 674 -1.77 45.35 -10.64
C GLU A 674 -0.62 44.67 -9.87
N GLU A 675 0.00 45.43 -8.96
CA GLU A 675 1.05 44.97 -8.04
C GLU A 675 2.22 44.21 -8.68
N LEU A 676 2.49 44.45 -9.98
CA LEU A 676 3.56 43.78 -10.71
C LEU A 676 4.90 43.89 -9.99
N PHE A 677 5.31 45.11 -9.67
CA PHE A 677 6.59 45.44 -9.05
C PHE A 677 6.46 45.92 -7.60
N ALA A 678 5.29 45.75 -6.96
CA ALA A 678 5.08 46.19 -5.59
C ALA A 678 6.21 45.69 -4.66
N TYR A 679 6.87 46.60 -3.96
CA TYR A 679 7.99 46.36 -3.03
C TYR A 679 9.22 45.68 -3.64
N SER A 680 9.41 45.82 -4.96
CA SER A 680 10.61 45.34 -5.65
C SER A 680 11.73 46.39 -5.65
N ASN A 681 12.98 45.94 -5.83
CA ASN A 681 14.18 46.75 -5.96
C ASN A 681 14.38 47.28 -7.40
N ILE A 682 13.31 47.62 -8.14
CA ILE A 682 13.50 48.16 -9.50
C ILE A 682 14.09 49.57 -9.49
N GLY A 683 15.01 49.84 -10.42
CA GLY A 683 15.66 51.13 -10.57
C GLY A 683 17.06 51.04 -11.18
N PRO A 684 17.74 52.18 -11.36
CA PRO A 684 17.33 53.51 -10.94
C PRO A 684 16.31 54.20 -11.86
N GLU A 685 16.11 53.72 -13.09
CA GLU A 685 15.23 54.36 -14.06
C GLU A 685 14.10 53.42 -14.50
N VAL A 686 12.89 53.96 -14.58
CA VAL A 686 11.70 53.28 -15.10
C VAL A 686 11.12 54.11 -16.24
N THR A 687 11.27 53.62 -17.47
CA THR A 687 10.73 54.26 -18.68
C THR A 687 9.65 53.37 -19.27
N LEU A 688 8.40 53.84 -19.26
CA LEU A 688 7.29 53.12 -19.88
C LEU A 688 7.29 53.40 -21.40
N PRO A 689 7.07 52.39 -22.26
CA PRO A 689 7.13 52.52 -23.71
C PRO A 689 5.82 53.11 -24.26
N HIS A 690 5.87 53.66 -25.48
CA HIS A 690 4.71 54.31 -26.11
C HIS A 690 3.51 53.36 -26.36
N GLY A 691 3.67 52.04 -26.22
CA GLY A 691 2.54 51.10 -26.24
C GLY A 691 1.66 51.13 -24.99
N VAL A 692 2.17 51.56 -23.83
CA VAL A 692 1.47 51.42 -22.55
C VAL A 692 0.30 52.40 -22.44
N THR A 693 -0.90 51.85 -22.30
CA THR A 693 -2.14 52.64 -22.12
C THR A 693 -2.60 52.67 -20.67
N THR A 694 -2.33 51.61 -19.90
CA THR A 694 -2.82 51.43 -18.52
C THR A 694 -1.69 51.02 -17.58
N VAL A 695 -1.55 51.74 -16.47
CA VAL A 695 -0.68 51.33 -15.35
C VAL A 695 -1.54 50.90 -14.18
N GLY A 696 -1.44 49.64 -13.79
CA GLY A 696 -2.30 48.98 -12.82
C GLY A 696 -2.17 49.51 -11.39
N GLN A 697 -3.13 49.11 -10.55
CA GLN A 697 -3.15 49.42 -9.13
C GLN A 697 -1.83 48.98 -8.46
N LYS A 698 -1.19 49.86 -7.70
CA LYS A 698 0.03 49.59 -6.91
C LYS A 698 1.16 48.96 -7.71
N ALA A 699 1.18 49.13 -9.03
CA ALA A 699 2.11 48.47 -9.94
C ALA A 699 3.57 48.63 -9.50
N PHE A 700 3.92 49.77 -8.91
CA PHE A 700 5.27 50.13 -8.46
C PHE A 700 5.29 50.57 -6.99
N THR A 701 4.29 50.20 -6.17
CA THR A 701 4.21 50.73 -4.79
C THR A 701 5.45 50.31 -3.98
N GLY A 702 6.05 51.22 -3.22
CA GLY A 702 7.20 50.91 -2.37
C GLY A 702 8.51 50.61 -3.11
N CYS A 703 8.59 50.84 -4.42
CA CYS A 703 9.83 50.70 -5.19
C CYS A 703 10.81 51.85 -4.87
N ASN A 704 11.63 51.67 -3.83
CA ASN A 704 12.52 52.72 -3.31
C ASN A 704 13.89 52.77 -3.99
N LYS A 705 14.10 52.01 -5.07
CA LYS A 705 15.32 52.12 -5.90
C LYS A 705 15.09 53.00 -7.13
N ILE A 706 13.85 53.37 -7.44
CA ILE A 706 13.52 54.27 -8.56
C ILE A 706 13.96 55.69 -8.21
N LEU A 707 14.80 56.27 -9.08
CA LEU A 707 15.21 57.67 -9.05
C LEU A 707 14.49 58.49 -10.12
N THR A 708 14.27 57.91 -11.30
CA THR A 708 13.60 58.57 -12.43
C THR A 708 12.45 57.74 -12.96
N VAL A 709 11.29 58.37 -13.17
CA VAL A 709 10.11 57.77 -13.84
C VAL A 709 9.81 58.54 -15.10
N THR A 710 9.66 57.85 -16.23
CA THR A 710 9.19 58.43 -17.50
C THR A 710 7.85 57.82 -17.91
N ILE A 711 6.81 58.66 -17.93
CA ILE A 711 5.45 58.34 -18.37
C ILE A 711 5.29 58.86 -19.82
N PRO A 712 4.98 57.99 -20.81
CA PRO A 712 4.81 58.37 -22.21
C PRO A 712 3.46 59.04 -22.45
N ASP A 713 3.28 59.55 -23.67
CA ASP A 713 2.08 60.24 -24.15
C ASP A 713 0.85 59.33 -24.29
N SER A 714 1.08 58.03 -24.48
CA SER A 714 0.06 57.00 -24.69
C SER A 714 -0.69 56.56 -23.42
N VAL A 715 -0.19 56.88 -22.23
CA VAL A 715 -0.84 56.51 -20.97
C VAL A 715 -2.15 57.28 -20.82
N THR A 716 -3.27 56.55 -20.73
CA THR A 716 -4.61 57.13 -20.60
C THR A 716 -5.25 56.86 -19.24
N SER A 717 -4.75 55.86 -18.47
CA SER A 717 -5.34 55.47 -17.19
C SER A 717 -4.32 54.98 -16.16
N PHE A 718 -4.54 55.36 -14.89
CA PHE A 718 -3.86 54.82 -13.71
C PHE A 718 -4.87 54.08 -12.83
N GLY A 719 -4.56 52.83 -12.45
CA GLY A 719 -5.21 52.14 -11.32
C GLY A 719 -4.82 52.77 -9.98
N TYR A 720 -5.26 52.19 -8.85
CA TYR A 720 -5.04 52.76 -7.50
C TYR A 720 -3.60 52.61 -6.95
N TYR A 721 -3.00 53.67 -6.46
CA TYR A 721 -1.68 53.94 -5.93
C TYR A 721 -0.45 53.37 -6.68
N PRO A 722 -0.30 53.55 -8.02
CA PRO A 722 0.73 52.89 -8.83
C PRO A 722 2.15 53.17 -8.32
N PHE A 723 2.48 54.40 -7.93
CA PHE A 723 3.80 54.78 -7.40
C PHE A 723 3.74 55.21 -5.91
N LEU A 724 2.80 54.66 -5.14
CA LEU A 724 2.68 55.00 -3.72
C LEU A 724 3.93 54.58 -2.95
N ASN A 725 4.44 55.49 -2.12
CA ASN A 725 5.62 55.29 -1.28
C ASN A 725 6.90 54.95 -2.07
N CYS A 726 7.07 55.42 -3.30
CA CYS A 726 8.36 55.39 -3.99
C CYS A 726 9.27 56.52 -3.46
N THR A 727 9.84 56.35 -2.27
CA THR A 727 10.40 57.45 -1.47
C THR A 727 11.65 58.10 -2.07
N SER A 728 12.37 57.39 -2.92
CA SER A 728 13.65 57.82 -3.53
C SER A 728 13.51 58.54 -4.87
N VAL A 729 12.30 58.68 -5.41
CA VAL A 729 12.07 59.31 -6.72
C VAL A 729 12.52 60.78 -6.68
N LYS A 730 13.41 61.16 -7.59
CA LYS A 730 13.94 62.52 -7.74
C LYS A 730 13.38 63.23 -8.97
N THR A 731 13.08 62.48 -10.04
CA THR A 731 12.63 63.04 -11.32
C THR A 731 11.43 62.28 -11.86
N ILE A 732 10.39 63.02 -12.29
CA ILE A 732 9.27 62.48 -13.05
C ILE A 732 9.19 63.21 -14.40
N ASN A 733 9.41 62.49 -15.50
CA ASN A 733 9.16 62.98 -16.85
C ASN A 733 7.75 62.55 -17.27
N TYR A 734 6.82 63.49 -17.36
CA TYR A 734 5.41 63.22 -17.58
C TYR A 734 4.98 63.74 -18.96
N ASN A 735 4.58 62.83 -19.86
CA ASN A 735 4.19 63.17 -21.25
C ASN A 735 2.73 62.82 -21.59
N ALA A 736 1.98 62.18 -20.68
CA ALA A 736 0.60 61.76 -20.92
C ALA A 736 -0.32 62.93 -21.27
N VAL A 737 -1.08 62.80 -22.38
CA VAL A 737 -1.82 63.91 -23.01
C VAL A 737 -3.00 64.39 -22.16
N SER A 738 -3.82 63.46 -21.67
CA SER A 738 -5.06 63.78 -20.95
C SER A 738 -5.56 62.59 -20.13
N ILE A 739 -5.20 62.53 -18.85
CA ILE A 739 -5.83 61.61 -17.89
C ILE A 739 -7.06 62.33 -17.34
N GLU A 740 -8.19 62.16 -18.04
CA GLU A 740 -9.46 62.81 -17.68
C GLU A 740 -9.98 62.23 -16.36
N SER A 741 -9.99 63.06 -15.32
CA SER A 741 -10.49 62.75 -13.98
C SER A 741 -9.73 61.63 -13.25
N VAL A 742 -8.85 62.06 -12.36
CA VAL A 742 -8.41 61.20 -11.27
C VAL A 742 -9.56 61.15 -10.25
N PRO A 743 -10.30 60.04 -10.09
CA PRO A 743 -11.50 60.04 -9.25
C PRO A 743 -11.11 60.18 -7.77
N ASN A 744 -11.69 61.16 -7.07
CA ASN A 744 -11.66 61.30 -5.60
C ASN A 744 -10.26 61.36 -4.94
N ASN A 745 -9.59 62.53 -5.02
CA ASN A 745 -8.48 62.87 -4.10
C ASN A 745 -7.31 61.86 -4.11
N TYR A 746 -7.10 61.25 -5.26
CA TYR A 746 -6.25 60.10 -5.43
C TYR A 746 -4.99 60.53 -6.20
N ASP A 747 -3.81 60.32 -5.62
CA ASP A 747 -2.52 60.75 -6.19
C ASP A 747 -1.72 59.52 -6.66
N PRO A 748 -1.43 59.38 -7.97
CA PRO A 748 -0.65 58.25 -8.49
C PRO A 748 0.77 58.20 -7.92
N PHE A 749 1.29 59.31 -7.43
CA PHE A 749 2.63 59.47 -6.85
C PHE A 749 2.60 59.80 -5.36
N ARG A 750 1.54 59.37 -4.64
CA ARG A 750 1.39 59.66 -3.21
C ARG A 750 2.64 59.23 -2.42
N ASN A 751 3.19 60.15 -1.62
CA ASN A 751 4.42 59.99 -0.84
C ASN A 751 5.69 59.68 -1.67
N ALA A 752 5.65 59.74 -3.00
CA ALA A 752 6.84 59.60 -3.80
C ALA A 752 7.82 60.74 -3.49
N GLY A 753 9.12 60.45 -3.57
CA GLY A 753 10.20 61.42 -3.33
C GLY A 753 10.17 62.08 -1.96
N SER A 754 9.70 61.38 -0.92
CA SER A 754 9.71 61.91 0.46
C SER A 754 11.13 62.05 1.04
N GLU A 755 12.13 61.44 0.40
CA GLU A 755 13.55 61.62 0.73
C GLU A 755 14.12 62.91 0.09
N ASP A 756 15.11 63.51 0.74
CA ASP A 756 15.78 64.73 0.27
C ASP A 756 16.46 64.49 -1.10
N PRO A 757 16.32 65.40 -2.11
CA PRO A 757 15.78 66.76 -2.06
C PRO A 757 14.27 66.92 -2.29
N GLY A 758 13.52 65.85 -2.54
CA GLY A 758 12.17 65.91 -3.10
C GLY A 758 12.13 65.70 -4.62
N ILE A 759 10.98 65.96 -5.25
CA ILE A 759 10.72 65.64 -6.66
C ILE A 759 10.85 66.86 -7.56
N THR A 760 11.53 66.72 -8.70
CA THR A 760 11.42 67.58 -9.88
C THR A 760 10.53 66.93 -10.93
N ILE A 761 9.52 67.65 -11.41
CA ILE A 761 8.59 67.17 -12.45
C ILE A 761 8.89 67.90 -13.76
N ASN A 762 9.18 67.16 -14.82
CA ASN A 762 9.33 67.68 -16.17
C ASN A 762 8.06 67.36 -16.98
N ILE A 763 7.32 68.40 -17.37
CA ILE A 763 6.10 68.28 -18.16
C ILE A 763 6.46 68.37 -19.64
N GLY A 764 6.13 67.34 -20.42
CA GLY A 764 6.36 67.31 -21.86
C GLY A 764 5.41 68.19 -22.66
N ALA A 765 5.82 68.59 -23.87
CA ALA A 765 5.03 69.45 -24.76
C ALA A 765 3.69 68.85 -25.23
N SER A 766 3.52 67.53 -25.10
CA SER A 766 2.29 66.80 -25.43
C SER A 766 1.20 66.90 -24.34
N VAL A 767 1.53 67.38 -23.14
CA VAL A 767 0.62 67.40 -21.99
C VAL A 767 -0.37 68.54 -22.12
N VAL A 768 -1.66 68.21 -22.19
CA VAL A 768 -2.76 69.20 -22.30
C VAL A 768 -3.37 69.50 -20.92
N ILE A 769 -3.36 68.52 -20.01
CA ILE A 769 -3.88 68.66 -18.64
C ILE A 769 -2.81 68.22 -17.63
N ILE A 770 -2.38 69.13 -16.76
CA ILE A 770 -1.46 68.82 -15.66
C ILE A 770 -2.27 68.21 -14.51
N PRO A 771 -1.91 67.01 -14.02
CA PRO A 771 -2.55 66.41 -12.84
C PRO A 771 -2.49 67.32 -11.62
N GLU A 772 -3.62 67.49 -10.91
CA GLU A 772 -3.70 68.32 -9.71
C GLU A 772 -2.70 67.90 -8.61
N CYS A 773 -2.35 66.60 -8.57
CA CYS A 773 -1.36 66.08 -7.62
C CYS A 773 0.04 66.71 -7.78
N PHE A 774 0.39 67.20 -8.96
CA PHE A 774 1.67 67.88 -9.22
C PHE A 774 1.67 69.35 -8.78
N VAL A 775 0.49 69.94 -8.55
CA VAL A 775 0.33 71.36 -8.23
C VAL A 775 -0.01 71.57 -6.75
N SER A 776 -0.82 70.68 -6.16
CA SER A 776 -1.28 70.82 -4.77
C SER A 776 -1.39 69.52 -3.96
N GLY A 777 -1.30 68.34 -4.60
CA GLY A 777 -1.55 67.06 -3.92
C GLY A 777 -0.32 66.36 -3.31
N ASN A 778 0.89 66.60 -3.81
CA ASN A 778 2.13 66.00 -3.27
C ASN A 778 3.07 67.08 -2.68
N ALA A 779 3.24 67.07 -1.35
CA ALA A 779 4.08 68.02 -0.61
C ALA A 779 5.59 67.91 -0.91
N ASN A 780 6.02 66.86 -1.61
CA ASN A 780 7.41 66.60 -1.93
C ASN A 780 7.87 67.23 -3.25
N VAL A 781 6.95 67.76 -4.07
CA VAL A 781 7.28 68.43 -5.33
C VAL A 781 8.01 69.75 -5.03
N LYS A 782 9.24 69.90 -5.54
CA LYS A 782 10.08 71.09 -5.36
C LYS A 782 10.16 71.99 -6.58
N ALA A 783 10.08 71.40 -7.77
CA ALA A 783 10.18 72.12 -9.03
C ALA A 783 9.30 71.45 -10.08
N VAL A 784 8.64 72.27 -10.91
CA VAL A 784 7.89 71.84 -12.08
C VAL A 784 8.45 72.60 -13.29
N ASN A 785 9.07 71.88 -14.22
CA ASN A 785 9.62 72.42 -15.45
C ASN A 785 8.63 72.19 -16.59
N MET A 786 8.29 73.26 -17.30
CA MET A 786 7.34 73.24 -18.41
C MET A 786 8.11 73.16 -19.73
N GLY A 787 7.82 72.14 -20.53
CA GLY A 787 8.44 71.88 -21.84
C GLY A 787 7.76 72.54 -23.02
#